data_AF-A0AAD9Z3Y2-F1
#
_entry.id   AF-A0AAD9Z3Y2-F1
#
_cell.length_a   1.000
_cell.length_b   1.000
_cell.length_c   1.000
_cell.angle_alpha   90.00
_cell.angle_beta   90.00
_cell.angle_gamma   90.00
#
_symmetry.space_group_name_H-M   'P 1'
#
loop_
_entity.id
_entity.type
_entity.pdbx_description
1 polymer ?
#
loop_
_entity_poly.entity_id
_entity_poly.type
_entity_poly.pdbx_seq_one_letter_code
_entity_poly.pdbx_strand_id
1 'polypeptide(L)'
;MSKRGRGGASGNKLKMTLGLPVGAVMNCCDNSGARNLYIISVKGIGARLNRLPAAGVGDMVMATVKKGKPELRKKVMPAVVVRQSKPWRRADGVYLYFEDNAGVIVNPKGEMKGSAITGPVGKEAAELWPRIASNSGVVINTDIASMHSSLLVLLLVLFTLANVFTSYLYLYPIIHNCGFPGQPERHTPNGDIPKQIPPFRLLVLADPQLEGDSSLLNPEYGLVPHLRNLWGDVRAASSMGERLEVTGTHLRDTFTIDIPSILQSYRKRLDLIGNDYYLAHIYRTMHWTMFPTHITVLGDLIGSQWVSDEEFERRGTRYWKRVFQKGNRVEDDRTEGIHIEPLPQDGSWARRVINVPGNHDVGYAGDMTQDKMRRYERVFGKANWETRFNLPLDLQDGQDQPELKLVVLNSLNLDGPVLDRQLQTDTYDFINEVITYSRPVEDRTSATILLTHLPLHKEVGVCVDGPFIDYHGGEHGGGVREQNHLSYDSSKGILEGVFGMSGDQDAPGKGRGRKGIILTGHDHEGCDVYHHLPDAEDAASRTWTAEKWNSSTLEQQAATPGVREVTVRSMMGDFGGNAGLLSAWFDPDTREWQFDYATCALRKQHIWWAVHVLDIVTIVLLNYVGWNIFRSTPNGPKPGTEKEKTL
;
A
#
# COMPACT_ATOMS: atom_id res chain seq x y z
N MET A 1 -6.17 -5.67 66.89
CA MET A 1 -4.89 -4.93 66.81
C MET A 1 -3.74 -5.93 66.71
N SER A 2 -3.16 -6.08 65.52
CA SER A 2 -2.00 -6.96 65.30
C SER A 2 -0.77 -6.38 66.01
N LYS A 3 -0.11 -7.17 66.88
CA LYS A 3 1.11 -6.78 67.58
C LYS A 3 2.15 -6.34 66.55
N ARG A 4 2.57 -5.07 66.60
CA ARG A 4 3.68 -4.51 65.81
C ARG A 4 4.90 -5.45 65.86
N GLY A 5 5.13 -6.19 64.80
CA GLY A 5 6.32 -7.01 64.60
C GLY A 5 7.54 -6.12 64.36
N ARG A 6 8.13 -5.59 65.43
CA ARG A 6 9.41 -4.89 65.38
C ARG A 6 10.55 -5.92 65.29
N GLY A 7 11.01 -6.17 64.05
CA GLY A 7 12.31 -6.79 63.76
C GLY A 7 12.33 -8.32 63.76
N GLY A 8 12.13 -8.90 62.58
CA GLY A 8 12.29 -10.33 62.28
C GLY A 8 12.13 -10.58 60.78
N ALA A 9 12.42 -11.80 60.32
CA ALA A 9 12.19 -12.19 58.91
C ALA A 9 10.73 -11.90 58.51
N SER A 10 10.54 -11.22 57.39
CA SER A 10 9.22 -10.96 56.82
C SER A 10 8.86 -12.07 55.83
N GLY A 11 7.95 -12.96 56.23
CA GLY A 11 7.42 -14.01 55.36
C GLY A 11 8.09 -15.38 55.51
N ASN A 12 7.72 -16.30 54.60
CA ASN A 12 8.18 -17.69 54.60
C ASN A 12 9.14 -17.93 53.44
N LYS A 13 10.22 -18.67 53.69
CA LYS A 13 11.17 -19.07 52.66
C LYS A 13 10.67 -20.31 51.90
N LEU A 14 10.74 -20.28 50.57
CA LEU A 14 10.60 -21.50 49.78
C LEU A 14 11.76 -22.47 50.04
N LYS A 15 11.47 -23.77 49.97
CA LYS A 15 12.48 -24.81 50.16
C LYS A 15 13.46 -24.78 48.98
N MET A 16 14.75 -24.62 49.29
CA MET A 16 15.83 -24.56 48.30
C MET A 16 16.98 -25.51 48.69
N THR A 17 17.90 -25.75 47.75
CA THR A 17 19.11 -26.53 47.99
C THR A 17 20.00 -25.85 49.02
N LEU A 18 20.36 -26.56 50.10
CA LEU A 18 21.25 -26.05 51.15
C LEU A 18 22.71 -26.26 50.73
N GLY A 19 23.49 -25.18 50.66
CA GLY A 19 24.87 -25.20 50.17
C GLY A 19 25.94 -25.02 51.24
N LEU A 20 25.57 -24.61 52.45
CA LEU A 20 26.51 -24.19 53.49
C LEU A 20 26.30 -24.97 54.81
N PRO A 21 26.97 -26.13 55.01
CA PRO A 21 26.93 -26.85 56.28
C PRO A 21 27.69 -26.10 57.39
N VAL A 22 27.44 -26.50 58.64
CA VAL A 22 28.28 -26.08 59.79
C VAL A 22 29.75 -26.38 59.49
N GLY A 23 30.62 -25.42 59.79
CA GLY A 23 32.03 -25.47 59.45
C GLY A 23 32.40 -24.74 58.14
N ALA A 24 31.43 -24.39 57.31
CA ALA A 24 31.68 -23.60 56.10
C ALA A 24 32.16 -22.16 56.46
N VAL A 25 33.09 -21.65 55.65
CA VAL A 25 33.55 -20.27 55.69
C VAL A 25 32.99 -19.54 54.47
N MET A 26 32.28 -18.44 54.70
CA MET A 26 31.76 -17.57 53.65
C MET A 26 32.33 -16.15 53.77
N ASN A 27 32.33 -15.42 52.67
CA ASN A 27 32.77 -14.02 52.64
C ASN A 27 31.78 -13.14 53.41
N CYS A 28 32.30 -12.14 54.13
CA CYS A 28 31.46 -11.08 54.68
C CYS A 28 31.35 -9.98 53.63
N CYS A 29 30.11 -9.64 53.24
CA CYS A 29 29.85 -8.66 52.19
C CYS A 29 29.34 -7.31 52.71
N ASP A 30 29.33 -7.11 54.04
CA ASP A 30 29.02 -5.81 54.63
C ASP A 30 30.29 -5.00 54.94
N ASN A 31 30.11 -3.71 55.20
CA ASN A 31 31.20 -2.81 55.59
C ASN A 31 31.48 -2.80 57.11
N SER A 32 31.07 -3.83 57.87
CA SER A 32 31.30 -3.89 59.33
C SER A 32 32.79 -4.05 59.71
N GLY A 33 33.62 -4.51 58.77
CA GLY A 33 35.04 -4.77 58.96
C GLY A 33 35.38 -6.25 59.24
N ALA A 34 34.41 -7.15 59.15
CA ALA A 34 34.65 -8.59 59.00
C ALA A 34 35.02 -8.92 57.55
N ARG A 35 35.90 -9.91 57.34
CA ARG A 35 36.22 -10.44 56.00
C ARG A 35 35.64 -11.84 55.77
N ASN A 36 35.75 -12.72 56.77
CA ASN A 36 35.31 -14.11 56.65
C ASN A 36 34.45 -14.51 57.85
N LEU A 37 33.32 -15.16 57.56
CA LEU A 37 32.35 -15.68 58.52
C LEU A 37 32.40 -17.20 58.54
N TYR A 38 32.67 -17.79 59.72
CA TYR A 38 32.66 -19.23 59.93
C TYR A 38 31.38 -19.67 60.62
N ILE A 39 30.60 -20.52 59.96
CA ILE A 39 29.27 -20.95 60.40
C ILE A 39 29.38 -22.01 61.51
N ILE A 40 28.69 -21.77 62.62
CA ILE A 40 28.67 -22.66 63.80
C ILE A 40 27.31 -23.35 63.94
N SER A 41 26.21 -22.65 63.65
CA SER A 41 24.87 -23.23 63.68
C SER A 41 23.92 -22.48 62.74
N VAL A 42 22.80 -23.12 62.41
CA VAL A 42 21.74 -22.56 61.55
C VAL A 42 20.46 -22.45 62.36
N LYS A 43 19.79 -21.29 62.30
CA LYS A 43 18.56 -21.04 63.07
C LYS A 43 17.38 -21.78 62.44
N GLY A 44 16.52 -22.35 63.28
CA GLY A 44 15.27 -22.98 62.83
C GLY A 44 15.43 -24.37 62.19
N ILE A 45 16.59 -25.00 62.34
CA ILE A 45 16.84 -26.36 61.82
C ILE A 45 16.51 -27.42 62.88
N GLY A 46 15.85 -28.51 62.47
CA GLY A 46 15.53 -29.64 63.35
C GLY A 46 16.71 -30.58 63.61
N ALA A 47 16.58 -31.45 64.62
CA ALA A 47 17.59 -32.44 64.97
C ALA A 47 17.43 -33.74 64.15
N ARG A 48 18.55 -34.26 63.64
CA ARG A 48 18.61 -35.61 63.04
C ARG A 48 20.00 -36.19 63.27
N LEU A 49 20.06 -37.46 63.68
CA LEU A 49 21.32 -38.17 63.92
C LEU A 49 22.22 -38.11 62.67
N ASN A 50 23.51 -37.79 62.89
CA ASN A 50 24.55 -37.68 61.87
C ASN A 50 24.33 -36.64 60.76
N ARG A 51 23.32 -35.77 60.87
CA ARG A 51 23.11 -34.68 59.91
C ARG A 51 23.78 -33.41 60.40
N LEU A 52 24.69 -32.87 59.58
CA LEU A 52 25.19 -31.51 59.78
C LEU A 52 24.09 -30.50 59.43
N PRO A 53 23.78 -29.54 60.32
CA PRO A 53 22.94 -28.41 59.98
C PRO A 53 23.51 -27.64 58.78
N ALA A 54 22.67 -27.25 57.83
CA ALA A 54 23.08 -26.53 56.63
C ALA A 54 22.14 -25.37 56.32
N ALA A 55 22.69 -24.33 55.71
CA ALA A 55 22.00 -23.10 55.33
C ALA A 55 21.99 -22.92 53.81
N GLY A 56 21.00 -22.18 53.33
CA GLY A 56 20.99 -21.60 52.00
C GLY A 56 20.69 -20.10 52.03
N VAL A 57 20.54 -19.50 50.84
CA VAL A 57 20.22 -18.07 50.69
C VAL A 57 18.98 -17.72 51.52
N GLY A 58 19.05 -16.61 52.26
CA GLY A 58 17.99 -16.11 53.14
C GLY A 58 17.99 -16.69 54.56
N ASP A 59 18.77 -17.73 54.87
CA ASP A 59 18.83 -18.29 56.23
C ASP A 59 19.67 -17.45 57.19
N MET A 60 19.21 -17.39 58.44
CA MET A 60 19.99 -16.84 59.56
C MET A 60 20.87 -17.93 60.18
N VAL A 61 22.16 -17.65 60.29
CA VAL A 61 23.19 -18.52 60.85
C VAL A 61 23.90 -17.84 62.03
N MET A 62 24.41 -18.62 62.97
CA MET A 62 25.34 -18.12 63.98
C MET A 62 26.77 -18.32 63.48
N ALA A 63 27.55 -17.26 63.43
CA ALA A 63 28.89 -17.27 62.87
C ALA A 63 29.93 -16.59 63.77
N THR A 64 31.20 -16.95 63.57
CA THR A 64 32.34 -16.24 64.14
C THR A 64 33.18 -15.61 63.05
N VAL A 65 33.76 -14.45 63.33
CA VAL A 65 34.67 -13.77 62.39
C VAL A 65 36.06 -14.38 62.52
N LYS A 66 36.55 -15.03 61.45
CA LYS A 66 37.91 -15.62 61.41
C LYS A 66 38.96 -14.58 61.05
N LYS A 67 38.67 -13.75 60.04
CA LYS A 67 39.51 -12.65 59.54
C LYS A 67 38.69 -11.36 59.56
N GLY A 68 39.24 -10.27 60.09
CA GLY A 68 38.55 -8.98 60.25
C GLY A 68 39.09 -8.16 61.43
N LYS A 69 38.41 -7.05 61.75
CA LYS A 69 38.74 -6.19 62.91
C LYS A 69 38.85 -7.02 64.21
N PRO A 70 39.86 -6.79 65.07
CA PRO A 70 40.05 -7.54 66.32
C PRO A 70 38.82 -7.59 67.22
N GLU A 71 38.04 -6.49 67.29
CA GLU A 71 36.83 -6.37 68.11
C GLU A 71 35.69 -7.33 67.73
N LEU A 72 35.65 -7.75 66.48
CA LEU A 72 34.64 -8.65 65.91
C LEU A 72 35.05 -10.13 66.01
N ARG A 73 36.35 -10.40 66.18
CA ARG A 73 36.88 -11.76 66.30
C ARG A 73 36.58 -12.33 67.68
N LYS A 74 36.57 -13.65 67.77
CA LYS A 74 36.30 -14.42 69.03
C LYS A 74 34.91 -14.16 69.65
N LYS A 75 33.98 -13.54 68.92
CA LYS A 75 32.58 -13.35 69.33
C LYS A 75 31.65 -14.10 68.38
N VAL A 76 30.58 -14.67 68.93
CA VAL A 76 29.52 -15.32 68.16
C VAL A 76 28.47 -14.24 67.82
N MET A 77 28.17 -14.09 66.53
CA MET A 77 27.21 -13.11 66.02
C MET A 77 26.26 -13.75 65.00
N PRO A 78 25.00 -13.32 64.91
CA PRO A 78 24.12 -13.78 63.84
C PRO A 78 24.52 -13.15 62.50
N ALA A 79 24.34 -13.92 61.42
CA ALA A 79 24.55 -13.48 60.06
C ALA A 79 23.46 -14.06 59.15
N VAL A 80 23.17 -13.39 58.04
CA VAL A 80 22.25 -13.90 57.01
C VAL A 80 23.04 -14.24 55.75
N VAL A 81 22.76 -15.40 55.16
CA VAL A 81 23.35 -15.82 53.88
C VAL A 81 22.67 -15.07 52.74
N VAL A 82 23.42 -14.35 51.92
CA VAL A 82 22.89 -13.54 50.80
C VAL A 82 23.27 -14.08 49.42
N ARG A 83 24.35 -14.87 49.34
CA ARG A 83 24.84 -15.53 48.13
C ARG A 83 25.29 -16.96 48.42
N GLN A 84 25.08 -17.84 47.44
CA GLN A 84 25.43 -19.25 47.51
C GLN A 84 25.95 -19.73 46.15
N SER A 85 27.08 -20.44 46.17
CA SER A 85 27.71 -21.02 44.98
C SER A 85 27.07 -22.33 44.54
N LYS A 86 26.46 -23.08 45.47
CA LYS A 86 25.71 -24.29 45.12
C LYS A 86 24.40 -23.91 44.41
N PRO A 87 24.12 -24.41 43.19
CA PRO A 87 22.90 -24.05 42.47
C PRO A 87 21.61 -24.47 43.17
N TRP A 88 20.57 -23.63 43.07
CA TRP A 88 19.20 -23.96 43.47
C TRP A 88 18.21 -23.60 42.38
N ARG A 89 17.03 -24.24 42.44
CA ARG A 89 15.96 -24.04 41.47
C ARG A 89 14.93 -23.04 42.02
N ARG A 90 14.54 -22.07 41.21
CA ARG A 90 13.43 -21.14 41.46
C ARG A 90 12.10 -21.72 40.97
N ALA A 91 10.99 -21.13 41.43
CA ALA A 91 9.64 -21.58 41.05
C ALA A 91 9.37 -21.43 39.54
N ASP A 92 10.04 -20.48 38.88
CA ASP A 92 10.04 -20.27 37.42
C ASP A 92 10.78 -21.37 36.63
N GLY A 93 11.46 -22.31 37.31
CA GLY A 93 12.20 -23.41 36.70
C GLY A 93 13.68 -23.13 36.43
N VAL A 94 14.15 -21.90 36.65
CA VAL A 94 15.55 -21.52 36.41
C VAL A 94 16.44 -22.02 37.56
N TYR A 95 17.62 -22.55 37.21
CA TYR A 95 18.68 -22.86 38.18
C TYR A 95 19.63 -21.67 38.28
N LEU A 96 19.80 -21.12 39.49
CA LEU A 96 20.68 -19.98 39.77
C LEU A 96 21.82 -20.40 40.70
N TYR A 97 23.01 -19.81 40.51
CA TYR A 97 24.12 -19.87 41.45
C TYR A 97 24.90 -18.55 41.42
N PHE A 98 25.61 -18.26 42.51
CA PHE A 98 26.54 -17.13 42.59
C PHE A 98 27.99 -17.59 42.45
N GLU A 99 28.89 -16.67 42.11
CA GLU A 99 30.33 -16.95 42.04
C GLU A 99 30.89 -17.40 43.39
N ASP A 100 30.46 -16.75 44.48
CA ASP A 100 30.94 -17.01 45.84
C ASP A 100 29.81 -17.24 46.86
N ASN A 101 30.21 -17.73 48.03
CA ASN A 101 29.33 -17.79 49.20
C ASN A 101 29.56 -16.54 50.05
N ALA A 102 28.50 -15.79 50.33
CA ALA A 102 28.61 -14.55 51.09
C ALA A 102 27.44 -14.34 52.06
N GLY A 103 27.73 -13.66 53.16
CA GLY A 103 26.75 -13.29 54.19
C GLY A 103 27.00 -11.92 54.80
N VAL A 104 25.98 -11.43 55.52
CA VAL A 104 25.95 -10.12 56.18
C VAL A 104 25.76 -10.33 57.68
N ILE A 105 26.49 -9.58 58.52
CA ILE A 105 26.30 -9.64 59.97
C ILE A 105 25.05 -8.85 60.33
N VAL A 106 24.18 -9.47 61.12
CA VAL A 106 22.92 -8.86 61.58
C VAL A 106 22.82 -8.94 63.10
N ASN A 107 21.88 -8.20 63.68
CA ASN A 107 21.44 -8.41 65.04
C ASN A 107 20.39 -9.54 65.11
N PRO A 108 20.01 -10.04 66.30
CA PRO A 108 18.97 -11.08 66.42
C PRO A 108 17.59 -10.69 65.84
N LYS A 109 17.33 -9.39 65.65
CA LYS A 109 16.13 -8.84 65.01
C LYS A 109 16.22 -8.81 63.48
N GLY A 110 17.36 -9.14 62.88
CA GLY A 110 17.58 -9.11 61.44
C GLY A 110 17.98 -7.74 60.87
N GLU A 111 18.31 -6.76 61.72
CA GLU A 111 18.86 -5.49 61.26
C GLU A 111 20.36 -5.64 61.04
N MET A 112 20.87 -5.08 59.94
CA MET A 112 22.28 -5.18 59.59
C MET A 112 23.17 -4.38 60.54
N LYS A 113 24.36 -4.92 60.79
CA LYS A 113 25.41 -4.20 61.54
C LYS A 113 26.17 -3.21 60.66
N GLY A 114 26.41 -3.56 59.39
CA GLY A 114 26.96 -2.66 58.38
C GLY A 114 25.87 -1.78 57.74
N SER A 115 26.29 -0.69 57.12
CA SER A 115 25.42 0.27 56.43
C SER A 115 25.22 -0.03 54.94
N ALA A 116 26.11 -0.83 54.33
CA ALA A 116 26.06 -1.14 52.90
C ALA A 116 26.52 -2.58 52.61
N ILE A 117 26.00 -3.17 51.53
CA ILE A 117 26.36 -4.50 51.03
C ILE A 117 27.14 -4.37 49.71
N THR A 118 28.27 -5.06 49.62
CA THR A 118 29.08 -5.15 48.40
C THR A 118 28.66 -6.37 47.58
N GLY A 119 28.39 -6.15 46.29
CA GLY A 119 28.02 -7.21 45.34
C GLY A 119 26.51 -7.53 45.32
N PRO A 120 26.10 -8.46 44.44
CA PRO A 120 24.69 -8.78 44.24
C PRO A 120 24.12 -9.60 45.40
N VAL A 121 22.79 -9.51 45.58
CA VAL A 121 22.04 -10.24 46.60
C VAL A 121 20.96 -11.10 45.93
N GLY A 122 20.74 -12.32 46.43
CA GLY A 122 19.64 -13.17 45.97
C GLY A 122 18.27 -12.57 46.32
N LYS A 123 17.33 -12.60 45.38
CA LYS A 123 15.92 -12.15 45.55
C LYS A 123 15.31 -12.74 46.83
N GLU A 124 15.57 -14.02 47.08
CA GLU A 124 15.09 -14.77 48.23
C GLU A 124 15.57 -14.20 49.57
N ALA A 125 16.79 -13.64 49.63
CA ALA A 125 17.27 -12.98 50.84
C ALA A 125 16.71 -11.56 50.99
N ALA A 126 16.52 -10.83 49.88
CA ALA A 126 15.97 -9.48 49.88
C ALA A 126 14.48 -9.47 50.31
N GLU A 127 13.69 -10.43 49.85
CA GLU A 127 12.26 -10.56 50.22
C GLU A 127 12.07 -10.88 51.72
N LEU A 128 12.94 -11.74 52.28
CA LEU A 128 12.85 -12.14 53.68
C LEU A 128 13.37 -11.07 54.66
N TRP A 129 14.33 -10.25 54.24
CA TRP A 129 15.04 -9.32 55.12
C TRP A 129 15.00 -7.90 54.55
N PRO A 130 14.01 -7.08 54.95
CA PRO A 130 13.80 -5.75 54.37
C PRO A 130 15.03 -4.83 54.49
N ARG A 131 15.76 -4.92 55.60
CA ARG A 131 16.99 -4.13 55.81
C ARG A 131 18.13 -4.54 54.89
N ILE A 132 18.18 -5.79 54.46
CA ILE A 132 19.15 -6.28 53.47
C ILE A 132 18.76 -5.77 52.08
N ALA A 133 17.47 -5.81 51.72
CA ALA A 133 16.98 -5.25 50.46
C ALA A 133 17.31 -3.75 50.34
N SER A 134 17.03 -2.95 51.38
CA SER A 134 17.28 -1.50 51.38
C SER A 134 18.77 -1.13 51.22
N ASN A 135 19.69 -1.98 51.68
CA ASN A 135 21.13 -1.68 51.68
C ASN A 135 21.89 -2.46 50.59
N SER A 136 21.18 -3.14 49.69
CA SER A 136 21.76 -3.89 48.57
C SER A 136 21.80 -3.04 47.29
N GLY A 137 22.91 -3.11 46.56
CA GLY A 137 23.06 -2.37 45.28
C GLY A 137 22.34 -3.05 44.11
N VAL A 138 22.47 -4.38 43.98
CA VAL A 138 21.86 -5.15 42.89
C VAL A 138 21.18 -6.39 43.48
N VAL A 139 19.88 -6.54 43.19
CA VAL A 139 19.11 -7.75 43.53
C VAL A 139 18.83 -8.53 42.25
N ILE A 140 19.21 -9.81 42.22
CA ILE A 140 19.06 -10.63 41.01
C ILE A 140 17.62 -11.11 40.86
N ASN A 141 16.88 -10.42 39.99
CA ASN A 141 15.54 -10.82 39.55
C ASN A 141 15.60 -11.44 38.14
N THR A 142 15.05 -12.63 37.96
CA THR A 142 14.99 -13.36 36.67
C THR A 142 13.54 -13.44 36.18
N ASP A 143 12.77 -12.36 36.32
CA ASP A 143 11.35 -12.39 35.95
C ASP A 143 11.18 -12.36 34.41
N ILE A 144 10.95 -13.53 33.82
CA ILE A 144 10.49 -13.73 32.42
C ILE A 144 9.26 -12.85 32.09
N ALA A 145 8.47 -12.49 33.12
CA ALA A 145 7.32 -11.59 33.03
C ALA A 145 7.65 -10.17 32.49
N SER A 146 8.88 -9.68 32.69
CA SER A 146 9.27 -8.33 32.21
C SER A 146 9.40 -8.28 30.68
N MET A 147 9.85 -9.36 30.03
CA MET A 147 9.96 -9.41 28.56
C MET A 147 8.57 -9.57 27.91
N HIS A 148 7.69 -10.37 28.51
CA HIS A 148 6.30 -10.53 28.01
C HIS A 148 5.51 -9.22 28.10
N SER A 149 5.72 -8.43 29.15
CA SER A 149 5.05 -7.14 29.33
C SER A 149 5.44 -6.12 28.26
N SER A 150 6.74 -6.07 27.90
CA SER A 150 7.23 -5.14 26.86
C SER A 150 6.73 -5.52 25.46
N LEU A 151 6.68 -6.82 25.16
CA LEU A 151 6.17 -7.34 23.88
C LEU A 151 4.66 -7.12 23.73
N LEU A 152 3.90 -7.24 24.82
CA LEU A 152 2.46 -6.97 24.84
C LEU A 152 2.17 -5.48 24.61
N VAL A 153 2.95 -4.58 25.22
CA VAL A 153 2.82 -3.13 24.98
C VAL A 153 3.14 -2.80 23.53
N LEU A 154 4.21 -3.36 22.96
CA LEU A 154 4.53 -3.17 21.54
C LEU A 154 3.39 -3.67 20.63
N LEU A 155 2.83 -4.85 20.92
CA LEU A 155 1.70 -5.39 20.16
C LEU A 155 0.47 -4.47 20.22
N LEU A 156 0.14 -3.92 21.39
CA LEU A 156 -0.99 -3.00 21.54
C LEU A 156 -0.79 -1.71 20.72
N VAL A 157 0.42 -1.16 20.71
CA VAL A 157 0.75 0.02 19.91
C VAL A 157 0.64 -0.29 18.41
N LEU A 158 1.29 -1.37 17.95
CA LEU A 158 1.24 -1.77 16.54
C LEU A 158 -0.17 -2.09 16.08
N PHE A 159 -0.96 -2.79 16.90
CA PHE A 159 -2.36 -3.09 16.61
C PHE A 159 -3.20 -1.82 16.49
N THR A 160 -3.01 -0.84 17.37
CA THR A 160 -3.74 0.43 17.28
C THR A 160 -3.37 1.19 16.01
N LEU A 161 -2.06 1.30 15.70
CA LEU A 161 -1.59 1.97 14.49
C LEU A 161 -2.09 1.28 13.22
N ALA A 162 -2.01 -0.06 13.15
CA ALA A 162 -2.53 -0.87 12.06
C ALA A 162 -4.02 -0.56 11.80
N ASN A 163 -4.87 -0.67 12.83
CA ASN A 163 -6.30 -0.40 12.68
C ASN A 163 -6.59 1.05 12.26
N VAL A 164 -5.90 2.04 12.84
CA VAL A 164 -6.10 3.45 12.49
C VAL A 164 -5.71 3.71 11.04
N PHE A 165 -4.53 3.25 10.60
CA PHE A 165 -4.06 3.50 9.25
C PHE A 165 -4.84 2.71 8.20
N THR A 166 -5.22 1.46 8.48
CA THR A 166 -6.06 0.66 7.58
C THR A 166 -7.46 1.26 7.48
N SER A 167 -8.04 1.72 8.60
CA SER A 167 -9.33 2.44 8.57
C SER A 167 -9.22 3.74 7.77
N TYR A 168 -8.15 4.52 7.97
CA TYR A 168 -7.91 5.75 7.22
C TYR A 168 -7.77 5.48 5.72
N LEU A 169 -7.06 4.42 5.33
CA LEU A 169 -6.84 4.05 3.93
C LEU A 169 -8.15 3.68 3.23
N TYR A 170 -9.00 2.87 3.85
CA TYR A 170 -10.28 2.42 3.25
C TYR A 170 -11.43 3.43 3.40
N LEU A 171 -11.36 4.34 4.36
CA LEU A 171 -12.31 5.44 4.51
C LEU A 171 -11.81 6.75 3.87
N TYR A 172 -10.69 6.69 3.15
CA TYR A 172 -10.04 7.87 2.58
C TYR A 172 -10.99 8.74 1.75
N PRO A 173 -11.79 8.20 0.80
CA PRO A 173 -12.68 9.04 -0.01
C PRO A 173 -13.74 9.76 0.82
N ILE A 174 -14.20 9.14 1.91
CA ILE A 174 -15.19 9.75 2.82
C ILE A 174 -14.55 10.88 3.63
N ILE A 175 -13.35 10.65 4.17
CA ILE A 175 -12.61 11.62 4.98
C ILE A 175 -12.25 12.87 4.16
N HIS A 176 -11.90 12.67 2.88
CA HIS A 176 -11.53 13.76 1.95
C HIS A 176 -12.71 14.31 1.16
N ASN A 177 -13.94 13.91 1.50
CA ASN A 177 -15.17 14.36 0.85
C ASN A 177 -15.12 14.23 -0.69
N CYS A 178 -14.53 13.14 -1.17
CA CYS A 178 -14.61 12.78 -2.57
C CYS A 178 -16.05 12.45 -2.90
N GLY A 179 -16.54 12.94 -4.03
CA GLY A 179 -17.92 12.73 -4.45
C GLY A 179 -18.09 13.20 -5.89
N PHE A 180 -19.01 12.55 -6.60
CA PHE A 180 -19.44 13.04 -7.90
C PHE A 180 -20.01 14.46 -7.73
N PRO A 181 -19.58 15.44 -8.54
CA PRO A 181 -20.15 16.77 -8.50
C PRO A 181 -21.67 16.67 -8.79
N GLY A 182 -22.48 17.20 -7.88
CA GLY A 182 -23.95 17.14 -7.98
C GLY A 182 -24.54 18.38 -8.63
N GLN A 183 -25.79 18.28 -9.07
CA GLN A 183 -26.52 19.41 -9.66
C GLN A 183 -26.58 20.61 -8.69
N PRO A 184 -26.44 21.86 -9.16
CA PRO A 184 -26.66 23.03 -8.30
C PRO A 184 -28.12 23.07 -7.78
N GLU A 185 -28.32 23.58 -6.56
CA GLU A 185 -29.66 23.75 -5.99
C GLU A 185 -30.48 24.73 -6.86
N ARG A 186 -31.70 24.33 -7.23
CA ARG A 186 -32.64 25.19 -7.96
C ARG A 186 -33.63 25.78 -6.97
N HIS A 187 -33.59 27.11 -6.83
CA HIS A 187 -34.63 27.86 -6.14
C HIS A 187 -35.79 28.10 -7.11
N THR A 188 -36.91 27.40 -6.91
CA THR A 188 -38.13 27.67 -7.65
C THR A 188 -39.11 28.50 -6.82
N PRO A 189 -40.05 29.25 -7.43
CA PRO A 189 -41.06 30.00 -6.69
C PRO A 189 -41.94 29.14 -5.76
N ASN A 190 -41.97 27.81 -5.97
CA ASN A 190 -42.74 26.84 -5.19
C ASN A 190 -41.91 26.09 -4.13
N GLY A 191 -40.66 26.51 -3.87
CA GLY A 191 -39.78 25.94 -2.87
C GLY A 191 -38.45 25.40 -3.44
N ASP A 192 -37.57 24.98 -2.54
CA ASP A 192 -36.26 24.41 -2.86
C ASP A 192 -36.40 22.97 -3.36
N ILE A 193 -35.91 22.69 -4.56
CA ILE A 193 -35.81 21.32 -5.07
C ILE A 193 -34.50 20.72 -4.54
N PRO A 194 -34.53 19.59 -3.82
CA PRO A 194 -33.32 19.00 -3.26
C PRO A 194 -32.34 18.57 -4.34
N LYS A 195 -31.04 18.64 -4.02
CA LYS A 195 -29.93 18.26 -4.89
C LYS A 195 -30.13 16.86 -5.49
N GLN A 196 -30.35 16.77 -6.80
CA GLN A 196 -30.60 15.49 -7.47
C GLN A 196 -29.27 14.80 -7.83
N ILE A 197 -29.23 13.48 -7.67
CA ILE A 197 -28.07 12.68 -8.05
C ILE A 197 -27.99 12.64 -9.58
N PRO A 198 -26.86 13.02 -10.20
CA PRO A 198 -26.72 12.99 -11.66
C PRO A 198 -26.98 11.58 -12.22
N PRO A 199 -27.76 11.43 -13.31
CA PRO A 199 -28.14 10.13 -13.84
C PRO A 199 -26.96 9.41 -14.51
N PHE A 200 -25.97 10.14 -15.03
CA PHE A 200 -24.73 9.58 -15.54
C PHE A 200 -23.55 10.03 -14.66
N ARG A 201 -22.84 9.04 -14.11
CA ARG A 201 -21.67 9.21 -13.24
C ARG A 201 -20.56 8.27 -13.72
N LEU A 202 -19.49 8.84 -14.25
CA LEU A 202 -18.36 8.11 -14.82
C LEU A 202 -17.14 8.22 -13.92
N LEU A 203 -16.71 7.10 -13.36
CA LEU A 203 -15.43 6.97 -12.65
C LEU A 203 -14.32 6.77 -13.67
N VAL A 204 -13.31 7.64 -13.64
CA VAL A 204 -12.21 7.67 -14.61
C VAL A 204 -10.90 7.33 -13.90
N LEU A 205 -10.22 6.29 -14.37
CA LEU A 205 -8.88 5.91 -13.92
C LEU A 205 -7.93 6.07 -15.11
N ALA A 206 -7.07 7.10 -15.10
CA ALA A 206 -6.13 7.32 -16.19
C ALA A 206 -4.78 6.68 -15.94
N ASP A 207 -4.18 6.13 -16.99
CA ASP A 207 -2.84 5.55 -17.00
C ASP A 207 -2.49 4.81 -15.69
N PRO A 208 -3.11 3.64 -15.48
CA PRO A 208 -2.82 2.80 -14.33
C PRO A 208 -1.48 2.06 -14.44
N GLN A 209 -0.72 2.20 -15.53
CA GLN A 209 0.52 1.50 -15.89
C GLN A 209 0.89 0.35 -14.93
N LEU A 210 0.20 -0.80 -15.01
CA LEU A 210 0.34 -1.86 -14.01
C LEU A 210 1.78 -2.38 -13.84
N GLU A 211 2.60 -2.19 -14.87
CA GLU A 211 4.00 -2.62 -14.91
C GLU A 211 4.99 -1.56 -14.41
N GLY A 212 4.55 -0.31 -14.23
CA GLY A 212 5.38 0.87 -13.96
C GLY A 212 6.44 1.11 -15.05
N ASP A 213 7.49 1.84 -14.69
CA ASP A 213 8.52 2.40 -15.60
C ASP A 213 9.38 1.37 -16.38
N SER A 214 9.15 0.06 -16.28
CA SER A 214 10.07 -0.93 -16.86
C SER A 214 9.49 -2.33 -17.00
N SER A 215 9.75 -2.96 -18.16
CA SER A 215 9.56 -4.38 -18.41
C SER A 215 10.45 -5.23 -17.48
N LEU A 216 9.98 -6.44 -17.14
CA LEU A 216 10.77 -7.41 -16.37
C LEU A 216 12.11 -7.67 -17.07
N LEU A 217 13.21 -7.62 -16.32
CA LEU A 217 14.56 -7.96 -16.82
C LEU A 217 14.53 -9.32 -17.52
N ASN A 218 15.18 -9.41 -18.69
CA ASN A 218 15.21 -10.59 -19.55
C ASN A 218 15.64 -11.84 -18.74
N PRO A 219 14.88 -12.96 -18.78
CA PRO A 219 15.18 -14.18 -18.03
C PRO A 219 16.54 -14.82 -18.35
N GLU A 220 17.22 -14.40 -19.42
CA GLU A 220 18.58 -14.84 -19.75
C GLU A 220 19.66 -14.34 -18.77
N TYR A 221 19.41 -13.29 -18.00
CA TYR A 221 20.32 -12.78 -16.95
C TYR A 221 20.22 -13.55 -15.61
N GLY A 222 19.90 -14.84 -15.67
CA GLY A 222 19.72 -15.70 -14.50
C GLY A 222 20.99 -16.46 -14.09
N LEU A 223 21.07 -16.81 -12.81
CA LEU A 223 22.17 -17.61 -12.24
C LEU A 223 22.39 -18.96 -12.96
N VAL A 224 21.32 -19.55 -13.51
CA VAL A 224 21.36 -20.87 -14.16
C VAL A 224 22.05 -20.82 -15.55
N PRO A 225 21.68 -19.89 -16.46
CA PRO A 225 22.45 -19.61 -17.67
C PRO A 225 23.92 -19.28 -17.40
N HIS A 226 24.21 -18.45 -16.40
CA HIS A 226 25.59 -18.04 -16.08
C HIS A 226 26.45 -19.21 -15.57
N LEU A 227 25.90 -20.06 -14.67
CA LEU A 227 26.56 -21.29 -14.22
C LEU A 227 26.80 -22.30 -15.35
N ARG A 228 25.90 -22.35 -16.34
CA ARG A 228 26.05 -23.21 -17.51
C ARG A 228 27.21 -22.73 -18.40
N ASN A 229 27.35 -21.43 -18.58
CA ASN A 229 28.45 -20.81 -19.32
C ASN A 229 29.79 -21.00 -18.60
N LEU A 230 29.82 -20.78 -17.27
CA LEU A 230 30.99 -21.07 -16.43
C LEU A 230 31.53 -22.50 -16.66
N TRP A 231 30.64 -23.48 -16.72
CA TRP A 231 31.05 -24.88 -16.91
C TRP A 231 31.60 -25.16 -18.32
N GLY A 232 31.09 -24.45 -19.33
CA GLY A 232 31.63 -24.46 -20.70
C GLY A 232 33.01 -23.83 -20.77
N ASP A 233 33.18 -22.65 -20.17
CA ASP A 233 34.42 -21.88 -20.20
C ASP A 233 35.54 -22.56 -19.41
N VAL A 234 35.23 -23.13 -18.24
CA VAL A 234 36.19 -23.91 -17.43
C VAL A 234 36.65 -25.18 -18.15
N ARG A 235 35.79 -25.79 -18.97
CA ARG A 235 36.14 -26.96 -19.80
C ARG A 235 36.98 -26.59 -21.03
N ALA A 236 36.77 -25.40 -21.59
CA ALA A 236 37.53 -24.88 -22.72
C ALA A 236 38.93 -24.38 -22.32
N ALA A 237 39.13 -24.02 -21.06
CA ALA A 237 40.42 -23.53 -20.55
C ALA A 237 41.52 -24.61 -20.59
N SER A 238 42.65 -24.22 -21.17
CA SER A 238 43.78 -25.07 -21.52
C SER A 238 44.77 -25.31 -20.38
N SER A 239 44.83 -24.38 -19.42
CA SER A 239 45.77 -24.42 -18.28
C SER A 239 45.09 -24.26 -16.92
N MET A 240 45.76 -24.70 -15.85
CA MET A 240 45.24 -24.59 -14.48
C MET A 240 45.14 -23.13 -13.99
N GLY A 241 46.04 -22.25 -14.44
CA GLY A 241 45.99 -20.82 -14.15
C GLY A 241 44.80 -20.13 -14.83
N GLU A 242 44.56 -20.44 -16.10
CA GLU A 242 43.42 -19.94 -16.87
C GLU A 242 42.07 -20.40 -16.27
N ARG A 243 42.00 -21.65 -15.80
CA ARG A 243 40.81 -22.15 -15.06
C ARG A 243 40.53 -21.37 -13.78
N LEU A 244 41.57 -21.01 -13.02
CA LEU A 244 41.45 -20.23 -11.80
C LEU A 244 41.01 -18.79 -12.09
N GLU A 245 41.54 -18.19 -13.16
CA GLU A 245 41.18 -16.83 -13.59
C GLU A 245 39.73 -16.77 -14.09
N VAL A 246 39.32 -17.68 -14.99
CA VAL A 246 37.95 -17.81 -15.49
C VAL A 246 36.96 -18.09 -14.36
N THR A 247 37.31 -18.96 -13.41
CA THR A 247 36.45 -19.22 -12.25
C THR A 247 36.34 -17.98 -11.36
N GLY A 248 37.43 -17.21 -11.21
CA GLY A 248 37.45 -15.97 -10.43
C GLY A 248 36.60 -14.85 -11.02
N THR A 249 36.64 -14.65 -12.35
CA THR A 249 35.81 -13.65 -13.05
C THR A 249 34.33 -14.00 -12.97
N HIS A 250 33.94 -15.24 -13.27
CA HIS A 250 32.55 -15.70 -13.14
C HIS A 250 32.03 -15.65 -11.70
N LEU A 251 32.85 -15.98 -10.70
CA LEU A 251 32.46 -15.80 -9.29
C LEU A 251 32.23 -14.33 -8.95
N ARG A 252 33.12 -13.43 -9.40
CA ARG A 252 32.95 -11.99 -9.23
C ARG A 252 31.64 -11.52 -9.89
N ASP A 253 31.41 -11.89 -11.14
CA ASP A 253 30.21 -11.52 -11.90
C ASP A 253 28.93 -12.06 -11.25
N THR A 254 28.97 -13.29 -10.72
CA THR A 254 27.86 -13.86 -9.93
C THR A 254 27.52 -12.95 -8.74
N PHE A 255 28.52 -12.49 -7.98
CA PHE A 255 28.29 -11.63 -6.80
C PHE A 255 27.96 -10.17 -7.15
N THR A 256 28.52 -9.61 -8.23
CA THR A 256 28.36 -8.19 -8.56
C THR A 256 27.25 -7.90 -9.55
N ILE A 257 26.83 -8.88 -10.35
CA ILE A 257 25.84 -8.71 -11.43
C ILE A 257 24.63 -9.60 -11.18
N ASP A 258 24.83 -10.92 -11.06
CA ASP A 258 23.70 -11.87 -11.01
C ASP A 258 22.90 -11.80 -9.71
N ILE A 259 23.56 -11.77 -8.55
CA ILE A 259 22.83 -11.67 -7.27
C ILE A 259 22.03 -10.36 -7.20
N PRO A 260 22.61 -9.18 -7.50
CA PRO A 260 21.85 -7.93 -7.57
C PRO A 260 20.70 -7.96 -8.58
N SER A 261 20.92 -8.50 -9.79
CA SER A 261 19.88 -8.57 -10.83
C SER A 261 18.71 -9.48 -10.42
N ILE A 262 19.01 -10.61 -9.76
CA ILE A 262 18.01 -11.53 -9.21
C ILE A 262 17.20 -10.85 -8.11
N LEU A 263 17.89 -10.18 -7.16
CA LEU A 263 17.21 -9.43 -6.10
C LEU A 263 16.33 -8.32 -6.68
N GLN A 264 16.80 -7.61 -7.72
CA GLN A 264 16.03 -6.61 -8.42
C GLN A 264 14.81 -7.22 -9.14
N SER A 265 14.96 -8.39 -9.78
CA SER A 265 13.85 -9.13 -10.41
C SER A 265 12.80 -9.56 -9.39
N TYR A 266 13.21 -10.10 -8.24
CA TYR A 266 12.28 -10.44 -7.15
C TYR A 266 11.59 -9.19 -6.59
N ARG A 267 12.33 -8.11 -6.36
CA ARG A 267 11.78 -6.82 -5.92
C ARG A 267 10.74 -6.31 -6.92
N LYS A 268 11.04 -6.31 -8.22
CA LYS A 268 10.11 -5.87 -9.27
C LYS A 268 8.87 -6.76 -9.32
N ARG A 269 9.01 -8.09 -9.22
CA ARG A 269 7.85 -8.99 -9.15
C ARG A 269 6.95 -8.71 -7.95
N LEU A 270 7.55 -8.41 -6.79
CA LEU A 270 6.80 -8.02 -5.60
C LEU A 270 6.11 -6.66 -5.80
N ASP A 271 6.79 -5.71 -6.42
CA ASP A 271 6.25 -4.39 -6.76
C ASP A 271 5.05 -4.49 -7.71
N LEU A 272 5.13 -5.32 -8.76
CA LEU A 272 4.01 -5.61 -9.67
C LEU A 272 2.79 -6.19 -8.94
N ILE A 273 3.01 -7.09 -7.97
CA ILE A 273 1.93 -7.59 -7.12
C ILE A 273 1.34 -6.46 -6.29
N GLY A 274 2.17 -5.56 -5.76
CA GLY A 274 1.74 -4.35 -5.08
C GLY A 274 0.89 -3.45 -5.96
N ASN A 275 1.30 -3.19 -7.19
CA ASN A 275 0.57 -2.38 -8.17
C ASN A 275 -0.83 -2.96 -8.42
N ASP A 276 -0.93 -4.27 -8.66
CA ASP A 276 -2.20 -4.96 -8.86
C ASP A 276 -3.16 -4.68 -7.68
N TYR A 277 -2.70 -4.87 -6.45
CA TYR A 277 -3.53 -4.73 -5.27
C TYR A 277 -3.78 -3.27 -4.85
N TYR A 278 -2.85 -2.36 -5.12
CA TYR A 278 -3.03 -0.93 -4.91
C TYR A 278 -4.12 -0.38 -5.83
N LEU A 279 -4.06 -0.69 -7.12
CA LEU A 279 -5.09 -0.29 -8.07
C LEU A 279 -6.43 -0.99 -7.79
N ALA A 280 -6.40 -2.28 -7.40
CA ALA A 280 -7.59 -2.97 -6.94
C ALA A 280 -8.23 -2.28 -5.72
N HIS A 281 -7.42 -1.84 -4.76
CA HIS A 281 -7.87 -1.12 -3.58
C HIS A 281 -8.55 0.19 -3.98
N ILE A 282 -7.94 0.97 -4.87
CA ILE A 282 -8.52 2.21 -5.37
C ILE A 282 -9.87 1.94 -6.05
N TYR A 283 -9.88 1.05 -7.04
CA TYR A 283 -11.08 0.70 -7.79
C TYR A 283 -12.22 0.28 -6.85
N ARG A 284 -11.95 -0.64 -5.92
CA ARG A 284 -12.97 -1.15 -4.99
C ARG A 284 -13.46 -0.08 -4.02
N THR A 285 -12.55 0.74 -3.49
CA THR A 285 -12.90 1.77 -2.52
C THR A 285 -13.72 2.86 -3.18
N MET A 286 -13.31 3.34 -4.36
CA MET A 286 -14.07 4.33 -5.13
C MET A 286 -15.40 3.77 -5.62
N HIS A 287 -15.43 2.53 -6.12
CA HIS A 287 -16.68 1.87 -6.56
C HIS A 287 -17.69 1.75 -5.42
N TRP A 288 -17.24 1.28 -4.26
CA TRP A 288 -18.10 1.06 -3.09
C TRP A 288 -18.61 2.35 -2.46
N THR A 289 -17.78 3.41 -2.45
CA THR A 289 -18.13 4.68 -1.79
C THR A 289 -18.85 5.67 -2.71
N MET A 290 -18.56 5.67 -4.01
CA MET A 290 -19.05 6.69 -4.95
C MET A 290 -20.25 6.23 -5.80
N PHE A 291 -20.57 4.93 -5.83
CA PHE A 291 -21.67 4.35 -6.63
C PHE A 291 -21.70 4.85 -8.10
N PRO A 292 -20.60 4.66 -8.87
CA PRO A 292 -20.54 5.08 -10.25
C PRO A 292 -21.53 4.29 -11.12
N THR A 293 -22.04 4.93 -12.18
CA THR A 293 -22.87 4.25 -13.20
C THR A 293 -22.02 3.61 -14.29
N HIS A 294 -20.88 4.22 -14.60
CA HIS A 294 -19.96 3.83 -15.66
C HIS A 294 -18.53 3.93 -15.13
N ILE A 295 -17.62 3.15 -15.69
CA ILE A 295 -16.22 3.11 -15.29
C ILE A 295 -15.38 3.06 -16.54
N THR A 296 -14.37 3.93 -16.63
CA THR A 296 -13.41 3.90 -17.73
C THR A 296 -11.98 3.88 -17.20
N VAL A 297 -11.13 3.20 -17.96
CA VAL A 297 -9.69 3.22 -17.82
C VAL A 297 -9.10 3.81 -19.08
N LEU A 298 -8.37 4.92 -18.93
CA LEU A 298 -7.85 5.70 -20.05
C LEU A 298 -6.40 5.32 -20.31
N GLY A 299 -6.19 4.34 -21.19
CA GLY A 299 -4.89 3.90 -21.67
C GLY A 299 -4.01 3.18 -20.67
N ASP A 300 -2.90 2.67 -21.21
CA ASP A 300 -1.74 2.08 -20.51
C ASP A 300 -2.12 1.07 -19.42
N LEU A 301 -2.95 0.12 -19.82
CA LEU A 301 -3.59 -0.84 -18.93
C LEU A 301 -2.59 -1.80 -18.27
N ILE A 302 -1.79 -2.49 -19.10
CA ILE A 302 -0.93 -3.59 -18.66
C ILE A 302 0.49 -3.55 -19.23
N GLY A 303 0.80 -2.60 -20.11
CA GLY A 303 2.08 -2.53 -20.83
C GLY A 303 2.37 -3.80 -21.63
N SER A 304 2.09 -3.81 -22.92
CA SER A 304 2.23 -5.01 -23.74
C SER A 304 3.05 -4.90 -25.01
N GLN A 305 3.50 -3.71 -25.42
CA GLN A 305 4.18 -3.50 -26.71
C GLN A 305 5.24 -4.58 -27.07
N TRP A 306 6.06 -4.99 -26.09
CA TRP A 306 7.22 -5.87 -26.29
C TRP A 306 7.16 -7.17 -25.47
N VAL A 307 5.98 -7.79 -25.38
CA VAL A 307 5.79 -9.06 -24.65
C VAL A 307 5.24 -10.16 -25.55
N SER A 308 5.53 -11.42 -25.20
CA SER A 308 4.94 -12.59 -25.84
C SER A 308 3.45 -12.71 -25.55
N ASP A 309 2.71 -13.43 -26.41
CA ASP A 309 1.27 -13.64 -26.21
C ASP A 309 0.95 -14.36 -24.89
N GLU A 310 1.82 -15.26 -24.44
CA GLU A 310 1.64 -15.92 -23.14
C GLU A 310 1.74 -14.92 -21.98
N GLU A 311 2.72 -14.01 -22.03
CA GLU A 311 2.87 -12.97 -21.01
C GLU A 311 1.73 -11.95 -21.08
N PHE A 312 1.28 -11.60 -22.29
CA PHE A 312 0.11 -10.75 -22.50
C PHE A 312 -1.15 -11.34 -21.83
N GLU A 313 -1.46 -12.61 -22.05
CA GLU A 313 -2.61 -13.28 -21.44
C GLU A 313 -2.51 -13.37 -19.91
N ARG A 314 -1.29 -13.57 -19.38
CA ARG A 314 -1.05 -13.53 -17.93
C ARG A 314 -1.34 -12.14 -17.35
N ARG A 315 -0.90 -11.08 -18.03
CA ARG A 315 -1.17 -9.69 -17.62
C ARG A 315 -2.65 -9.35 -17.73
N GLY A 316 -3.32 -9.72 -18.83
CA GLY A 316 -4.78 -9.58 -18.98
C GLY A 316 -5.55 -10.32 -17.89
N THR A 317 -5.09 -11.52 -17.52
CA THR A 317 -5.67 -12.27 -16.39
C THR A 317 -5.50 -11.54 -15.06
N ARG A 318 -4.33 -10.94 -14.81
CA ARG A 318 -4.10 -10.11 -13.60
C ARG A 318 -5.05 -8.92 -13.56
N TYR A 319 -5.17 -8.21 -14.68
CA TYR A 319 -6.06 -7.06 -14.83
C TYR A 319 -7.51 -7.41 -14.43
N TRP A 320 -8.10 -8.45 -15.03
CA TRP A 320 -9.49 -8.80 -14.75
C TRP A 320 -9.71 -9.53 -13.42
N LYS A 321 -8.80 -10.44 -13.02
CA LYS A 321 -9.02 -11.27 -11.82
C LYS A 321 -8.54 -10.63 -10.52
N ARG A 322 -7.56 -9.73 -10.58
CA ARG A 322 -6.99 -9.06 -9.39
C ARG A 322 -7.48 -7.63 -9.26
N VAL A 323 -7.23 -6.80 -10.28
CA VAL A 323 -7.52 -5.37 -10.26
C VAL A 323 -9.02 -5.12 -10.31
N PHE A 324 -9.63 -5.40 -11.46
CA PHE A 324 -11.05 -5.19 -11.72
C PHE A 324 -11.86 -6.45 -11.40
N GLN A 325 -11.63 -7.02 -10.21
CA GLN A 325 -12.33 -8.22 -9.78
C GLN A 325 -13.86 -7.96 -9.76
N LYS A 326 -14.63 -8.78 -10.50
CA LYS A 326 -16.07 -8.64 -10.77
C LYS A 326 -16.45 -7.56 -11.80
N GLY A 327 -15.49 -6.83 -12.33
CA GLY A 327 -15.66 -6.02 -13.53
C GLY A 327 -15.72 -6.91 -14.77
N ASN A 328 -16.45 -6.46 -15.78
CA ASN A 328 -16.59 -7.13 -17.06
C ASN A 328 -16.12 -6.20 -18.17
N ARG A 329 -15.54 -6.79 -19.22
CA ARG A 329 -15.33 -6.14 -20.50
C ARG A 329 -16.68 -5.73 -21.09
N VAL A 330 -16.75 -4.58 -21.77
CA VAL A 330 -17.92 -4.22 -22.57
C VAL A 330 -18.13 -5.29 -23.65
N GLU A 331 -19.36 -5.77 -23.78
CA GLU A 331 -19.73 -6.82 -24.70
C GLU A 331 -19.69 -6.33 -26.16
N ASP A 332 -19.30 -7.20 -27.09
CA ASP A 332 -19.09 -6.81 -28.49
C ASP A 332 -20.40 -6.32 -29.16
N ASP A 333 -21.55 -6.85 -28.76
CA ASP A 333 -22.89 -6.46 -29.24
C ASP A 333 -23.25 -4.98 -29.00
N ARG A 334 -22.61 -4.35 -28.01
CA ARG A 334 -22.75 -2.92 -27.70
C ARG A 334 -21.72 -2.04 -28.40
N THR A 335 -20.64 -2.63 -28.87
CA THR A 335 -19.53 -1.92 -29.52
C THR A 335 -19.53 -2.07 -31.04
N GLU A 336 -20.35 -2.97 -31.59
CA GLU A 336 -20.51 -3.17 -33.02
C GLU A 336 -21.55 -2.21 -33.61
N GLY A 337 -21.07 -1.29 -34.46
CA GLY A 337 -21.91 -0.29 -35.11
C GLY A 337 -22.55 0.69 -34.12
N ILE A 338 -23.66 1.31 -34.53
CA ILE A 338 -24.38 2.29 -33.72
C ILE A 338 -25.35 1.57 -32.78
N HIS A 339 -24.93 1.38 -31.52
CA HIS A 339 -25.78 0.84 -30.47
C HIS A 339 -26.55 1.96 -29.75
N ILE A 340 -27.86 1.78 -29.55
CA ILE A 340 -28.73 2.72 -28.82
C ILE A 340 -29.42 1.96 -27.69
N GLU A 341 -29.27 2.44 -26.47
CA GLU A 341 -29.95 1.88 -25.30
C GLU A 341 -30.44 2.98 -24.34
N PRO A 342 -31.45 2.72 -23.49
CA PRO A 342 -31.84 3.69 -22.48
C PRO A 342 -30.71 3.89 -21.46
N LEU A 343 -30.58 5.13 -20.96
CA LEU A 343 -29.59 5.45 -19.93
C LEU A 343 -29.80 4.54 -18.70
N PRO A 344 -28.80 3.71 -18.34
CA PRO A 344 -28.99 2.62 -17.39
C PRO A 344 -29.21 3.13 -15.98
N GLN A 345 -30.39 2.86 -15.42
CA GLN A 345 -30.72 3.14 -14.02
C GLN A 345 -30.65 1.90 -13.11
N ASP A 346 -30.56 0.71 -13.71
CA ASP A 346 -30.56 -0.59 -13.04
C ASP A 346 -29.16 -1.04 -12.57
N GLY A 347 -28.13 -0.23 -12.83
CA GLY A 347 -26.74 -0.56 -12.51
C GLY A 347 -26.10 -1.59 -13.45
N SER A 348 -26.73 -1.90 -14.58
CA SER A 348 -26.19 -2.83 -15.59
C SER A 348 -24.78 -2.43 -16.04
N TRP A 349 -24.53 -1.12 -16.23
CA TRP A 349 -23.23 -0.57 -16.61
C TRP A 349 -22.24 -0.37 -15.47
N ALA A 350 -22.68 -0.47 -14.21
CA ALA A 350 -21.84 -0.16 -13.05
C ALA A 350 -20.67 -1.13 -12.84
N ARG A 351 -20.62 -2.25 -13.58
CA ARG A 351 -19.50 -3.20 -13.58
C ARG A 351 -18.81 -3.33 -14.94
N ARG A 352 -19.27 -2.62 -15.96
CA ARG A 352 -18.63 -2.60 -17.26
C ARG A 352 -17.47 -1.62 -17.22
N VAL A 353 -16.28 -2.12 -17.55
CA VAL A 353 -15.06 -1.31 -17.59
C VAL A 353 -14.77 -0.97 -19.04
N ILE A 354 -14.88 0.31 -19.38
CA ILE A 354 -14.56 0.87 -20.69
C ILE A 354 -13.05 1.04 -20.76
N ASN A 355 -12.40 0.34 -21.68
CA ASN A 355 -10.95 0.36 -21.81
C ASN A 355 -10.53 1.11 -23.08
N VAL A 356 -9.84 2.23 -22.90
CA VAL A 356 -9.24 2.97 -24.01
C VAL A 356 -7.80 2.45 -24.20
N PRO A 357 -7.35 2.15 -25.42
CA PRO A 357 -5.99 1.68 -25.65
C PRO A 357 -4.98 2.81 -25.42
N GLY A 358 -3.88 2.51 -24.72
CA GLY A 358 -2.75 3.44 -24.59
C GLY A 358 -1.54 3.03 -25.41
N ASN A 359 -0.55 3.93 -25.49
CA ASN A 359 0.68 3.68 -26.22
C ASN A 359 1.37 2.43 -25.68
N HIS A 360 1.50 2.24 -24.36
CA HIS A 360 2.12 1.05 -23.79
C HIS A 360 1.35 -0.24 -24.08
N ASP A 361 0.07 -0.17 -24.47
CA ASP A 361 -0.72 -1.34 -24.84
C ASP A 361 -0.51 -1.72 -26.31
N VAL A 362 -0.74 -0.80 -27.25
CA VAL A 362 -0.78 -1.10 -28.69
C VAL A 362 0.35 -0.48 -29.50
N GLY A 363 1.11 0.45 -28.93
CA GLY A 363 2.14 1.24 -29.60
C GLY A 363 1.62 2.59 -30.10
N TYR A 364 2.54 3.51 -30.40
CA TYR A 364 2.24 4.69 -31.22
C TYR A 364 2.09 4.29 -32.69
N ALA A 365 1.67 5.23 -33.53
CA ALA A 365 1.40 5.00 -34.94
C ALA A 365 2.54 4.30 -35.71
N GLY A 366 3.80 4.56 -35.35
CA GLY A 366 4.98 3.94 -35.96
C GLY A 366 5.31 2.52 -35.48
N ASP A 367 4.69 2.04 -34.40
CA ASP A 367 4.96 0.71 -33.80
C ASP A 367 3.72 -0.19 -33.72
N MET A 368 2.55 0.36 -34.06
CA MET A 368 1.28 -0.33 -33.94
C MET A 368 1.07 -1.32 -35.10
N THR A 369 0.65 -2.54 -34.76
CA THR A 369 0.38 -3.60 -35.73
C THR A 369 -0.99 -4.22 -35.51
N GLN A 370 -1.54 -4.83 -36.55
CA GLN A 370 -2.81 -5.56 -36.49
C GLN A 370 -2.81 -6.67 -35.44
N ASP A 371 -1.68 -7.34 -35.21
CA ASP A 371 -1.57 -8.38 -34.18
C ASP A 371 -1.67 -7.79 -32.76
N LYS A 372 -0.98 -6.67 -32.51
CA LYS A 372 -1.06 -5.95 -31.22
C LYS A 372 -2.48 -5.45 -30.96
N MET A 373 -3.16 -4.95 -31.99
CA MET A 373 -4.54 -4.49 -31.88
C MET A 373 -5.50 -5.67 -31.64
N ARG A 374 -5.41 -6.76 -32.42
CA ARG A 374 -6.28 -7.93 -32.27
C ARG A 374 -6.20 -8.57 -30.89
N ARG A 375 -5.00 -8.69 -30.31
CA ARG A 375 -4.86 -9.23 -28.94
C ARG A 375 -5.41 -8.25 -27.90
N TYR A 376 -5.24 -6.94 -28.09
CA TYR A 376 -5.84 -5.92 -27.22
C TYR A 376 -7.36 -6.05 -27.23
N GLU A 377 -7.99 -6.03 -28.41
CA GLU A 377 -9.44 -6.10 -28.54
C GLU A 377 -10.02 -7.38 -27.94
N ARG A 378 -9.32 -8.51 -28.12
CA ARG A 378 -9.71 -9.80 -27.53
C ARG A 378 -9.85 -9.72 -26.02
N VAL A 379 -8.94 -9.04 -25.33
CA VAL A 379 -8.87 -9.04 -23.86
C VAL A 379 -9.59 -7.84 -23.25
N PHE A 380 -9.53 -6.67 -23.87
CA PHE A 380 -9.96 -5.39 -23.28
C PHE A 380 -11.17 -4.76 -23.96
N GLY A 381 -11.52 -5.17 -25.18
CA GLY A 381 -12.64 -4.66 -25.96
C GLY A 381 -12.20 -3.80 -27.14
N LYS A 382 -13.15 -3.45 -28.01
CA LYS A 382 -12.90 -2.67 -29.23
C LYS A 382 -12.18 -1.35 -28.94
N ALA A 383 -11.23 -1.01 -29.81
CA ALA A 383 -10.42 0.20 -29.69
C ALA A 383 -11.15 1.47 -30.16
N ASN A 384 -12.12 1.32 -31.07
CA ASN A 384 -12.95 2.38 -31.64
C ASN A 384 -14.42 1.90 -31.62
N TRP A 385 -15.31 2.62 -30.95
CA TRP A 385 -16.76 2.34 -30.94
C TRP A 385 -17.56 3.50 -30.33
N GLU A 386 -18.87 3.54 -30.62
CA GLU A 386 -19.81 4.45 -29.97
C GLU A 386 -21.03 3.71 -29.40
N THR A 387 -21.58 4.24 -28.30
CA THR A 387 -22.90 3.87 -27.77
C THR A 387 -23.68 5.11 -27.41
N ARG A 388 -24.99 5.11 -27.70
CA ARG A 388 -25.88 6.24 -27.47
C ARG A 388 -26.88 5.91 -26.37
N PHE A 389 -26.91 6.74 -25.34
CA PHE A 389 -27.83 6.60 -24.22
C PHE A 389 -28.99 7.59 -24.34
N ASN A 390 -30.21 7.08 -24.49
CA ASN A 390 -31.40 7.92 -24.48
C ASN A 390 -31.90 8.11 -23.05
N LEU A 391 -32.19 9.35 -22.66
CA LEU A 391 -32.84 9.65 -21.39
C LEU A 391 -34.37 9.58 -21.59
N PRO A 392 -35.08 8.58 -21.03
CA PRO A 392 -36.52 8.45 -21.19
C PRO A 392 -37.23 9.53 -20.37
N LEU A 393 -37.59 10.63 -21.02
CA LEU A 393 -38.45 11.68 -20.47
C LEU A 393 -39.86 11.53 -21.05
N ASP A 394 -40.88 11.85 -20.23
CA ASP A 394 -42.28 11.93 -20.69
C ASP A 394 -42.44 13.23 -21.51
N LEU A 395 -42.08 13.15 -22.78
CA LEU A 395 -42.09 14.29 -23.70
C LEU A 395 -43.42 14.36 -24.44
N GLN A 396 -43.83 15.58 -24.79
CA GLN A 396 -44.97 15.80 -25.69
C GLN A 396 -44.67 15.20 -27.08
N ASP A 397 -45.73 14.77 -27.76
CA ASP A 397 -45.67 14.08 -29.05
C ASP A 397 -44.85 14.89 -30.09
N GLY A 398 -43.83 14.26 -30.68
CA GLY A 398 -42.95 14.87 -31.68
C GLY A 398 -41.64 15.50 -31.19
N GLN A 399 -41.28 15.40 -29.91
CA GLN A 399 -39.94 15.81 -29.42
C GLN A 399 -38.98 14.63 -29.31
N ASP A 400 -37.77 14.79 -29.86
CA ASP A 400 -36.70 13.80 -29.74
C ASP A 400 -36.23 13.65 -28.29
N GLN A 401 -35.96 12.41 -27.89
CA GLN A 401 -35.40 12.13 -26.57
C GLN A 401 -33.96 12.66 -26.48
N PRO A 402 -33.56 13.24 -25.32
CA PRO A 402 -32.18 13.64 -25.09
C PRO A 402 -31.23 12.46 -25.19
N GLU A 403 -30.14 12.67 -25.90
CA GLU A 403 -29.16 11.63 -26.23
C GLU A 403 -27.79 11.99 -25.66
N LEU A 404 -27.21 11.08 -24.89
CA LEU A 404 -25.83 11.17 -24.45
C LEU A 404 -25.01 10.13 -25.20
N LYS A 405 -24.12 10.59 -26.08
CA LYS A 405 -23.25 9.75 -26.88
C LYS A 405 -21.93 9.54 -26.14
N LEU A 406 -21.54 8.27 -25.97
CA LEU A 406 -20.23 7.87 -25.48
C LEU A 406 -19.40 7.37 -26.66
N VAL A 407 -18.26 8.03 -26.92
CA VAL A 407 -17.35 7.70 -28.02
C VAL A 407 -16.01 7.28 -27.43
N VAL A 408 -15.55 6.08 -27.77
CA VAL A 408 -14.20 5.61 -27.47
C VAL A 408 -13.38 5.69 -28.76
N LEU A 409 -12.30 6.47 -28.73
CA LEU A 409 -11.45 6.72 -29.88
C LEU A 409 -9.99 6.35 -29.57
N ASN A 410 -9.46 5.41 -30.33
CA ASN A 410 -8.03 5.17 -30.42
C ASN A 410 -7.37 6.29 -31.24
N SER A 411 -6.78 7.27 -30.55
CA SER A 411 -6.14 8.42 -31.19
C SER A 411 -4.67 8.20 -31.55
N LEU A 412 -4.07 7.07 -31.15
CA LEU A 412 -2.64 6.78 -31.25
C LEU A 412 -2.09 6.70 -32.69
N ASN A 413 -2.98 6.64 -33.68
CA ASN A 413 -2.66 6.49 -35.11
C ASN A 413 -3.29 7.55 -36.01
N LEU A 414 -3.80 8.64 -35.42
CA LEU A 414 -4.27 9.78 -36.20
C LEU A 414 -3.09 10.53 -36.82
N ASP A 415 -2.02 10.70 -36.04
CA ASP A 415 -0.78 11.30 -36.47
C ASP A 415 0.09 10.33 -37.27
N GLY A 416 0.79 10.84 -38.28
CA GLY A 416 1.66 10.06 -39.15
C GLY A 416 3.11 10.55 -39.13
N PRO A 417 4.04 9.79 -39.75
CA PRO A 417 3.79 8.58 -40.54
C PRO A 417 3.37 7.35 -39.72
N VAL A 418 2.54 6.48 -40.28
CA VAL A 418 2.04 5.26 -39.64
C VAL A 418 2.70 4.00 -40.20
N LEU A 419 2.86 2.99 -39.35
CA LEU A 419 3.36 1.68 -39.75
C LEU A 419 2.30 0.89 -40.53
N ASP A 420 1.07 0.85 -40.01
CA ASP A 420 -0.06 0.13 -40.60
C ASP A 420 -1.13 1.11 -41.07
N ARG A 421 -1.24 1.28 -42.39
CA ARG A 421 -2.22 2.19 -43.00
C ARG A 421 -3.65 1.70 -42.86
N GLN A 422 -3.88 0.39 -42.79
CA GLN A 422 -5.25 -0.13 -42.68
C GLN A 422 -5.84 0.25 -41.32
N LEU A 423 -5.08 0.11 -40.22
CA LEU A 423 -5.54 0.54 -38.90
C LEU A 423 -5.88 2.03 -38.86
N GLN A 424 -5.08 2.86 -39.55
CA GLN A 424 -5.36 4.29 -39.67
C GLN A 424 -6.64 4.55 -40.48
N THR A 425 -6.82 3.90 -41.63
CA THR A 425 -8.06 3.98 -42.42
C THR A 425 -9.27 3.58 -41.58
N ASP A 426 -9.20 2.45 -40.86
CA ASP A 426 -10.30 1.97 -40.01
C ASP A 426 -10.68 3.00 -38.93
N THR A 427 -9.69 3.74 -38.40
CA THR A 427 -9.91 4.80 -37.39
C THR A 427 -10.57 6.04 -38.01
N TYR A 428 -10.13 6.46 -39.21
CA TYR A 428 -10.76 7.56 -39.94
C TYR A 428 -12.18 7.20 -40.41
N ASP A 429 -12.41 5.97 -40.85
CA ASP A 429 -13.73 5.47 -41.23
C ASP A 429 -14.69 5.50 -40.04
N PHE A 430 -14.22 5.09 -38.85
CA PHE A 430 -14.99 5.24 -37.61
C PHE A 430 -15.31 6.70 -37.27
N ILE A 431 -14.32 7.61 -37.35
CA ILE A 431 -14.58 9.04 -37.12
C ILE A 431 -15.62 9.58 -38.12
N ASN A 432 -15.50 9.21 -39.40
CA ASN A 432 -16.45 9.60 -40.43
C ASN A 432 -17.85 9.05 -40.16
N GLU A 433 -17.97 7.82 -39.65
CA GLU A 433 -19.24 7.23 -39.22
C GLU A 433 -19.86 8.04 -38.06
N VAL A 434 -19.08 8.34 -37.02
CA VAL A 434 -19.51 9.17 -35.89
C VAL A 434 -20.01 10.52 -36.38
N ILE A 435 -19.30 11.17 -37.31
CA ILE A 435 -19.69 12.48 -37.87
C ILE A 435 -20.98 12.35 -38.68
N THR A 436 -21.06 11.38 -39.59
CA THR A 436 -22.17 11.20 -40.54
C THR A 436 -23.49 10.94 -39.84
N TYR A 437 -23.47 10.14 -38.77
CA TYR A 437 -24.68 9.77 -38.04
C TYR A 437 -24.93 10.60 -36.78
N SER A 438 -24.16 11.66 -36.55
CA SER A 438 -24.43 12.60 -35.45
C SER A 438 -25.61 13.51 -35.79
N ARG A 439 -26.37 13.91 -34.77
CA ARG A 439 -27.47 14.86 -34.93
C ARG A 439 -26.96 16.22 -35.43
N PRO A 440 -27.83 17.06 -36.04
CA PRO A 440 -27.46 18.41 -36.46
C PRO A 440 -26.87 19.23 -35.30
N VAL A 441 -25.96 20.16 -35.60
CA VAL A 441 -25.26 20.97 -34.58
C VAL A 441 -26.20 21.94 -33.85
N GLU A 442 -27.37 22.20 -34.41
CA GLU A 442 -28.46 22.96 -33.81
C GLU A 442 -29.21 22.17 -32.73
N ASP A 443 -29.14 20.83 -32.77
CA ASP A 443 -29.79 19.99 -31.76
C ASP A 443 -28.98 19.97 -30.46
N ARG A 444 -29.45 20.78 -29.51
CA ARG A 444 -28.91 20.91 -28.16
C ARG A 444 -29.30 19.77 -27.21
N THR A 445 -30.20 18.89 -27.62
CA THR A 445 -30.63 17.73 -26.82
C THR A 445 -29.64 16.56 -26.89
N SER A 446 -28.64 16.64 -27.77
CA SER A 446 -27.55 15.68 -27.88
C SER A 446 -26.24 16.22 -27.31
N ALA A 447 -25.45 15.35 -26.67
CA ALA A 447 -24.08 15.68 -26.27
C ALA A 447 -23.15 14.48 -26.34
N THR A 448 -21.85 14.75 -26.50
CA THR A 448 -20.81 13.73 -26.68
C THR A 448 -19.81 13.71 -25.53
N ILE A 449 -19.57 12.54 -24.95
CA ILE A 449 -18.42 12.26 -24.10
C ILE A 449 -17.40 11.52 -24.96
N LEU A 450 -16.26 12.16 -25.23
CA LEU A 450 -15.15 11.56 -25.98
C LEU A 450 -14.11 11.04 -24.99
N LEU A 451 -13.82 9.74 -25.05
CA LEU A 451 -12.77 9.09 -24.29
C LEU A 451 -11.63 8.74 -25.26
N THR A 452 -10.43 9.22 -24.96
CA THR A 452 -9.24 8.90 -25.75
C THR A 452 -7.98 8.89 -24.88
N HIS A 453 -6.87 8.36 -25.37
CA HIS A 453 -5.64 8.31 -24.59
C HIS A 453 -4.88 9.63 -24.67
N LEU A 454 -4.54 10.04 -25.89
CA LEU A 454 -3.70 11.21 -26.13
C LEU A 454 -4.48 12.52 -25.99
N PRO A 455 -3.97 13.47 -25.20
CA PRO A 455 -4.52 14.80 -25.12
C PRO A 455 -4.48 15.54 -26.46
N LEU A 456 -5.46 16.40 -26.71
CA LEU A 456 -5.45 17.28 -27.89
C LEU A 456 -4.31 18.29 -27.77
N HIS A 457 -3.85 18.82 -28.90
CA HIS A 457 -2.82 19.84 -29.00
C HIS A 457 -3.11 21.05 -28.10
N LYS A 458 -2.10 21.53 -27.37
CA LYS A 458 -2.17 22.70 -26.49
C LYS A 458 -0.88 23.49 -26.56
N GLU A 459 -0.93 24.80 -26.42
CA GLU A 459 0.25 25.64 -26.46
C GLU A 459 1.17 25.40 -25.24
N VAL A 460 2.47 25.59 -25.45
CA VAL A 460 3.47 25.45 -24.39
C VAL A 460 3.15 26.45 -23.26
N GLY A 461 3.09 25.95 -22.02
CA GLY A 461 2.78 26.75 -20.83
C GLY A 461 1.32 26.71 -20.39
N VAL A 462 0.40 26.16 -21.20
CA VAL A 462 -0.99 25.90 -20.80
C VAL A 462 -1.03 24.73 -19.80
N CYS A 463 -0.39 23.62 -20.14
CA CYS A 463 -0.20 22.48 -19.25
C CYS A 463 1.26 22.38 -18.79
N VAL A 464 1.57 21.43 -17.91
CA VAL A 464 2.94 21.16 -17.46
C VAL A 464 3.83 20.76 -18.65
N ASP A 465 3.35 19.82 -19.46
CA ASP A 465 4.05 19.36 -20.65
C ASP A 465 3.49 20.05 -21.91
N GLY A 466 4.38 20.31 -22.87
CA GLY A 466 4.02 20.85 -24.18
C GLY A 466 3.83 19.77 -25.25
N PRO A 467 3.41 20.15 -26.47
CA PRO A 467 3.36 19.25 -27.61
C PRO A 467 4.75 18.74 -27.95
N PHE A 468 4.88 17.42 -28.09
CA PHE A 468 6.09 16.74 -28.46
C PHE A 468 5.72 15.56 -29.35
N ILE A 469 6.44 15.40 -30.46
CA ILE A 469 6.35 14.25 -31.35
C ILE A 469 7.76 13.90 -31.79
N ASP A 470 8.12 12.63 -31.66
CA ASP A 470 9.37 12.08 -32.14
C ASP A 470 9.13 10.89 -33.07
N TYR A 471 10.09 10.65 -33.94
CA TYR A 471 9.96 9.70 -35.05
C TYR A 471 11.07 8.67 -35.02
N HIS A 472 10.75 7.46 -35.50
CA HIS A 472 11.74 6.44 -35.75
C HIS A 472 12.72 6.89 -36.84
N GLY A 473 13.96 6.37 -36.80
CA GLY A 473 14.93 6.62 -37.86
C GLY A 473 14.42 6.13 -39.23
N GLY A 474 14.96 6.69 -40.32
CA GLY A 474 14.55 6.31 -41.69
C GLY A 474 14.69 4.82 -42.01
N GLU A 475 15.63 4.13 -41.35
CA GLU A 475 15.83 2.68 -41.46
C GLU A 475 14.66 1.85 -40.88
N HIS A 476 13.84 2.46 -40.02
CA HIS A 476 12.67 1.87 -39.38
C HIS A 476 11.35 2.47 -39.90
N GLY A 477 11.36 3.06 -41.10
CA GLY A 477 10.15 3.54 -41.77
C GLY A 477 9.67 4.93 -41.34
N GLY A 478 10.35 5.61 -40.41
CA GLY A 478 10.08 7.01 -40.07
C GLY A 478 8.77 7.27 -39.33
N GLY A 479 8.11 6.22 -38.81
CA GLY A 479 6.82 6.36 -38.13
C GLY A 479 6.91 7.06 -36.77
N VAL A 480 5.78 7.54 -36.26
CA VAL A 480 5.70 8.17 -34.93
C VAL A 480 6.17 7.18 -33.86
N ARG A 481 7.22 7.56 -33.14
CA ARG A 481 7.84 6.77 -32.07
C ARG A 481 7.27 7.14 -30.69
N GLU A 482 7.02 8.42 -30.47
CA GLU A 482 6.60 8.96 -29.18
C GLU A 482 5.85 10.26 -29.39
N GLN A 483 4.77 10.50 -28.64
CA GLN A 483 4.09 11.79 -28.65
C GLN A 483 3.33 12.07 -27.36
N ASN A 484 3.40 13.32 -26.88
CA ASN A 484 2.70 13.76 -25.66
C ASN A 484 1.27 14.23 -25.95
N HIS A 485 1.06 14.76 -27.14
CA HIS A 485 -0.21 15.33 -27.58
C HIS A 485 -0.44 14.95 -29.03
N LEU A 486 -1.70 14.96 -29.46
CA LEU A 486 -2.01 14.92 -30.88
C LEU A 486 -1.45 16.14 -31.60
N SER A 487 -1.18 15.99 -32.90
CA SER A 487 -0.85 17.16 -33.73
C SER A 487 -1.99 18.18 -33.73
N TYR A 488 -1.65 19.42 -34.09
CA TYR A 488 -2.64 20.47 -34.26
C TYR A 488 -3.73 20.08 -35.27
N ASP A 489 -3.34 19.46 -36.39
CA ASP A 489 -4.27 19.07 -37.45
C ASP A 489 -5.22 17.95 -37.03
N SER A 490 -4.71 16.92 -36.35
CA SER A 490 -5.55 15.84 -35.81
C SER A 490 -6.49 16.35 -34.72
N SER A 491 -6.02 17.26 -33.86
CA SER A 491 -6.85 17.90 -32.84
C SER A 491 -7.96 18.75 -33.45
N LYS A 492 -7.62 19.55 -34.46
CA LYS A 492 -8.59 20.33 -35.25
C LYS A 492 -9.64 19.42 -35.89
N GLY A 493 -9.23 18.29 -36.47
CA GLY A 493 -10.14 17.31 -37.06
C GLY A 493 -11.16 16.75 -36.06
N ILE A 494 -10.78 16.53 -34.80
CA ILE A 494 -11.70 16.11 -33.74
C ILE A 494 -12.67 17.25 -33.38
N LEU A 495 -12.16 18.46 -33.17
CA LEU A 495 -12.96 19.62 -32.77
C LEU A 495 -13.98 20.02 -33.84
N GLU A 496 -13.56 20.10 -35.09
CA GLU A 496 -14.41 20.52 -36.22
C GLU A 496 -15.24 19.37 -36.78
N GLY A 497 -14.75 18.13 -36.74
CA GLY A 497 -15.46 16.95 -37.21
C GLY A 497 -16.44 16.42 -36.17
N VAL A 498 -15.91 15.79 -35.11
CA VAL A 498 -16.72 15.08 -34.09
C VAL A 498 -17.68 16.04 -33.40
N PHE A 499 -17.18 17.20 -32.96
CA PHE A 499 -18.03 18.21 -32.32
C PHE A 499 -18.67 19.18 -33.31
N GLY A 500 -18.32 19.19 -34.60
CA GLY A 500 -18.98 20.08 -35.57
C GLY A 500 -18.75 21.56 -35.30
N MET A 501 -17.66 21.92 -34.61
CA MET A 501 -17.36 23.30 -34.26
C MET A 501 -16.77 24.05 -35.46
N SER A 502 -17.03 25.35 -35.55
CA SER A 502 -16.49 26.21 -36.59
C SER A 502 -16.25 27.60 -36.04
N GLY A 503 -15.22 28.27 -36.56
CA GLY A 503 -15.01 29.68 -36.29
C GLY A 503 -16.07 30.55 -36.96
N ASP A 504 -16.73 30.08 -38.00
CA ASP A 504 -17.71 30.83 -38.76
C ASP A 504 -19.02 31.03 -37.97
N GLN A 505 -19.39 32.29 -37.71
CA GLN A 505 -20.61 32.63 -36.97
C GLN A 505 -21.87 32.46 -37.84
N ASP A 506 -21.72 32.44 -39.17
CA ASP A 506 -22.80 32.21 -40.12
C ASP A 506 -23.04 30.70 -40.36
N ALA A 507 -22.14 29.85 -39.86
CA ALA A 507 -22.32 28.40 -39.93
C ALA A 507 -23.50 27.92 -39.06
N PRO A 508 -24.10 26.75 -39.39
CA PRO A 508 -25.04 26.03 -38.55
C PRO A 508 -24.68 26.06 -37.06
N GLY A 509 -25.67 26.33 -36.20
CA GLY A 509 -25.45 26.44 -34.75
C GLY A 509 -24.54 27.60 -34.32
N LYS A 510 -24.31 28.61 -35.18
CA LYS A 510 -23.40 29.76 -34.99
C LYS A 510 -21.96 29.33 -34.71
N GLY A 511 -21.51 28.25 -35.34
CA GLY A 511 -20.16 27.69 -35.18
C GLY A 511 -19.91 27.00 -33.84
N ARG A 512 -20.85 27.02 -32.89
CA ARG A 512 -20.66 26.46 -31.54
C ARG A 512 -20.51 24.92 -31.51
N GLY A 513 -20.90 24.26 -32.59
CA GLY A 513 -20.94 22.80 -32.67
C GLY A 513 -21.86 22.16 -31.63
N ARG A 514 -21.67 20.86 -31.44
CA ARG A 514 -22.38 19.99 -30.49
C ARG A 514 -21.75 20.11 -29.12
N LYS A 515 -22.59 19.97 -28.07
CA LYS A 515 -22.13 19.95 -26.68
C LYS A 515 -21.33 18.69 -26.39
N GLY A 516 -20.38 18.78 -25.47
CA GLY A 516 -19.68 17.62 -24.97
C GLY A 516 -18.48 17.93 -24.10
N ILE A 517 -17.76 16.86 -23.75
CA ILE A 517 -16.55 16.90 -22.95
C ILE A 517 -15.59 15.81 -23.42
N ILE A 518 -14.29 16.11 -23.37
CA ILE A 518 -13.23 15.17 -23.74
C ILE A 518 -12.48 14.76 -22.47
N LEU A 519 -12.25 13.46 -22.28
CA LEU A 519 -11.43 12.93 -21.20
C LEU A 519 -10.24 12.17 -21.77
N THR A 520 -9.04 12.53 -21.31
CA THR A 520 -7.77 11.93 -21.76
C THR A 520 -6.95 11.40 -20.59
N GLY A 521 -6.05 10.43 -20.84
CA GLY A 521 -5.41 9.65 -19.77
C GLY A 521 -3.92 9.40 -19.90
N HIS A 522 -3.19 10.19 -20.68
CA HIS A 522 -1.76 10.02 -20.93
C HIS A 522 -0.85 10.34 -19.71
N ASP A 523 0.45 10.03 -19.82
CA ASP A 523 1.52 10.14 -18.81
C ASP A 523 1.78 11.60 -18.35
N HIS A 524 0.80 12.22 -17.70
CA HIS A 524 0.80 13.66 -17.43
C HIS A 524 0.39 14.00 -16.00
N GLU A 525 0.80 15.18 -15.54
CA GLU A 525 0.40 15.78 -14.25
C GLU A 525 -1.09 16.16 -14.16
N GLY A 526 -1.87 15.85 -15.20
CA GLY A 526 -3.25 16.26 -15.39
C GLY A 526 -3.35 17.70 -15.87
N CYS A 527 -4.37 17.99 -16.67
CA CYS A 527 -4.62 19.31 -17.20
C CYS A 527 -6.10 19.48 -17.56
N ASP A 528 -6.71 20.56 -17.08
CA ASP A 528 -8.11 20.89 -17.36
C ASP A 528 -8.14 22.18 -18.19
N VAL A 529 -8.60 22.07 -19.42
CA VAL A 529 -8.53 23.16 -20.40
C VAL A 529 -9.84 23.33 -21.17
N TYR A 530 -10.01 24.53 -21.70
CA TYR A 530 -11.03 24.87 -22.66
C TYR A 530 -10.37 25.12 -24.01
N HIS A 531 -10.71 24.31 -25.01
CA HIS A 531 -10.35 24.56 -26.40
C HIS A 531 -11.38 25.49 -27.00
N HIS A 532 -10.95 26.62 -27.52
CA HIS A 532 -11.85 27.60 -28.12
C HIS A 532 -11.25 28.26 -29.35
N LEU A 533 -12.12 28.87 -30.14
CA LEU A 533 -11.73 29.74 -31.25
C LEU A 533 -11.92 31.19 -30.80
N PRO A 534 -10.83 31.96 -30.65
CA PRO A 534 -10.93 33.37 -30.29
C PRO A 534 -11.53 34.20 -31.43
N ASP A 535 -12.20 35.29 -31.07
CA ASP A 535 -12.72 36.26 -32.03
C ASP A 535 -11.56 36.97 -32.74
N ALA A 536 -11.25 36.56 -33.97
CA ALA A 536 -10.31 37.27 -34.86
C ALA A 536 -11.07 38.09 -35.91
N GLU A 537 -10.48 39.22 -36.34
CA GLU A 537 -11.03 40.12 -37.37
C GLU A 537 -11.24 39.40 -38.72
N ASP A 538 -10.38 38.42 -39.05
CA ASP A 538 -10.49 37.60 -40.26
C ASP A 538 -10.82 36.14 -39.90
N ALA A 539 -11.86 35.57 -40.54
CA ALA A 539 -12.26 34.17 -40.31
C ALA A 539 -11.17 33.15 -40.72
N ALA A 540 -10.32 33.50 -41.69
CA ALA A 540 -9.24 32.63 -42.20
C ALA A 540 -7.99 32.60 -41.31
N SER A 541 -7.84 33.54 -40.36
CA SER A 541 -6.71 33.60 -39.42
C SER A 541 -7.04 33.01 -38.04
N ARG A 542 -8.27 32.49 -37.86
CA ARG A 542 -8.69 31.86 -36.60
C ARG A 542 -7.98 30.52 -36.41
N THR A 543 -7.24 30.42 -35.32
CA THR A 543 -6.58 29.18 -34.89
C THR A 543 -7.20 28.69 -33.59
N TRP A 544 -7.28 27.38 -33.43
CA TRP A 544 -7.70 26.76 -32.17
C TRP A 544 -6.65 27.06 -31.10
N THR A 545 -7.12 27.54 -29.95
CA THR A 545 -6.28 27.84 -28.79
C THR A 545 -6.83 27.16 -27.55
N ALA A 546 -5.94 26.78 -26.62
CA ALA A 546 -6.33 26.18 -25.35
C ALA A 546 -6.01 27.12 -24.19
N GLU A 547 -6.96 27.30 -23.27
CA GLU A 547 -6.74 28.01 -22.02
C GLU A 547 -7.11 27.14 -20.81
N LYS A 548 -6.52 27.42 -19.64
CA LYS A 548 -6.85 26.68 -18.42
C LYS A 548 -8.32 26.89 -18.06
N TRP A 549 -9.02 25.80 -17.79
CA TRP A 549 -10.41 25.84 -17.36
C TRP A 549 -10.53 26.56 -16.00
N ASN A 550 -11.46 27.51 -15.91
CA ASN A 550 -11.75 28.20 -14.66
C ASN A 550 -13.25 28.50 -14.54
N SER A 551 -13.86 28.04 -13.44
CA SER A 551 -15.29 28.25 -13.18
C SER A 551 -15.67 29.74 -13.10
N SER A 552 -14.75 30.66 -12.80
CA SER A 552 -15.07 32.10 -12.77
C SER A 552 -15.18 32.77 -14.13
N THR A 553 -14.65 32.16 -15.20
CA THR A 553 -14.70 32.66 -16.58
C THR A 553 -15.75 31.95 -17.43
N LEU A 554 -16.63 31.16 -16.79
CA LEU A 554 -17.71 30.40 -17.43
C LEU A 554 -18.58 31.26 -18.37
N GLU A 555 -18.88 32.51 -18.03
CA GLU A 555 -19.67 33.39 -18.91
C GLU A 555 -18.92 33.82 -20.19
N GLN A 556 -17.60 34.06 -20.09
CA GLN A 556 -16.75 34.38 -21.24
C GLN A 556 -16.49 33.14 -22.10
N GLN A 557 -16.24 31.98 -21.47
CA GLN A 557 -16.06 30.70 -22.15
C GLN A 557 -17.36 30.21 -22.80
N ALA A 558 -18.51 30.49 -22.18
CA ALA A 558 -19.82 30.28 -22.78
C ALA A 558 -20.16 31.30 -23.88
N ALA A 559 -19.35 32.32 -24.14
CA ALA A 559 -19.56 33.24 -25.26
C ALA A 559 -18.96 32.71 -26.57
N THR A 560 -17.81 32.02 -26.51
CA THR A 560 -17.08 31.49 -27.69
C THR A 560 -17.41 30.03 -28.02
N PRO A 561 -17.32 29.59 -29.28
CA PRO A 561 -17.31 28.16 -29.64
C PRO A 561 -16.14 27.45 -28.97
N GLY A 562 -16.40 26.31 -28.32
CA GLY A 562 -15.35 25.53 -27.68
C GLY A 562 -15.82 24.37 -26.83
N VAL A 563 -14.88 23.49 -26.47
CA VAL A 563 -15.11 22.26 -25.71
C VAL A 563 -14.11 22.15 -24.56
N ARG A 564 -14.56 21.62 -23.42
CA ARG A 564 -13.69 21.31 -22.29
C ARG A 564 -13.01 19.97 -22.52
N GLU A 565 -11.70 19.93 -22.35
CA GLU A 565 -10.91 18.71 -22.27
C GLU A 565 -10.29 18.59 -20.88
N VAL A 566 -10.42 17.41 -20.30
CA VAL A 566 -9.76 17.07 -19.05
C VAL A 566 -8.80 15.90 -19.26
N THR A 567 -7.51 16.21 -19.23
CA THR A 567 -6.45 15.21 -19.06
C THR A 567 -6.41 14.80 -17.60
N VAL A 568 -6.87 13.60 -17.31
CA VAL A 568 -6.91 13.04 -15.96
C VAL A 568 -5.49 12.66 -15.57
N ARG A 569 -5.07 13.13 -14.39
CA ARG A 569 -3.72 12.90 -13.86
C ARG A 569 -3.47 11.39 -13.66
N SER A 570 -2.34 10.91 -14.16
CA SER A 570 -1.96 9.49 -14.11
C SER A 570 -2.02 8.92 -12.69
N MET A 571 -2.54 7.70 -12.58
CA MET A 571 -2.78 6.97 -11.33
C MET A 571 -1.50 6.38 -10.74
N MET A 572 -0.53 6.08 -11.59
CA MET A 572 0.76 5.52 -11.25
C MET A 572 1.88 6.52 -11.54
N GLY A 573 3.13 6.12 -11.27
CA GLY A 573 4.29 7.00 -11.39
C GLY A 573 4.38 8.06 -10.29
N ASP A 574 5.28 9.02 -10.48
CA ASP A 574 5.55 10.09 -9.50
C ASP A 574 4.48 11.19 -9.47
N PHE A 575 3.48 11.09 -10.36
CA PHE A 575 2.45 12.10 -10.56
C PHE A 575 1.48 12.19 -9.39
N GLY A 576 1.34 11.19 -8.52
CA GLY A 576 0.57 11.33 -7.27
C GLY A 576 -0.90 10.97 -7.35
N GLY A 577 -1.38 10.45 -8.49
CA GLY A 577 -2.58 9.62 -8.62
C GLY A 577 -3.93 10.26 -8.32
N ASN A 578 -4.74 10.57 -9.35
CA ASN A 578 -6.11 11.06 -9.14
C ASN A 578 -7.15 10.20 -9.85
N ALA A 579 -8.22 9.85 -9.13
CA ALA A 579 -9.43 9.36 -9.78
C ALA A 579 -10.25 10.55 -10.29
N GLY A 580 -10.66 10.53 -11.56
CA GLY A 580 -11.58 11.49 -12.15
C GLY A 580 -13.04 11.11 -11.89
N LEU A 581 -13.87 12.11 -11.62
CA LEU A 581 -15.31 11.96 -11.31
C LEU A 581 -16.10 12.89 -12.23
N LEU A 582 -16.59 12.34 -13.35
CA LEU A 582 -17.45 13.06 -14.28
C LEU A 582 -18.92 12.80 -13.95
N SER A 583 -19.69 13.87 -13.83
CA SER A 583 -21.15 13.84 -13.74
C SER A 583 -21.76 14.48 -14.98
N ALA A 584 -22.77 13.83 -15.56
CA ALA A 584 -23.57 14.39 -16.64
C ALA A 584 -25.06 14.30 -16.32
N TRP A 585 -25.79 15.37 -16.62
CA TRP A 585 -27.25 15.42 -16.47
C TRP A 585 -27.87 16.29 -17.55
N PHE A 586 -29.13 15.99 -17.89
CA PHE A 586 -29.89 16.82 -18.81
C PHE A 586 -30.62 17.91 -18.03
N ASP A 587 -30.47 19.17 -18.44
CA ASP A 587 -31.17 20.29 -17.86
C ASP A 587 -32.48 20.57 -18.63
N PRO A 588 -33.66 20.39 -18.02
CA PRO A 588 -34.93 20.61 -18.70
C PRO A 588 -35.21 22.08 -19.05
N ASP A 589 -34.61 23.04 -18.33
CA ASP A 589 -34.87 24.48 -18.54
C ASP A 589 -34.12 25.00 -19.76
N THR A 590 -32.83 24.62 -19.88
CA THR A 590 -31.98 24.99 -21.02
C THR A 590 -32.10 24.01 -22.19
N ARG A 591 -32.70 22.83 -21.96
CA ARG A 591 -32.75 21.69 -22.89
C ARG A 591 -31.36 21.24 -23.38
N GLU A 592 -30.37 21.33 -22.50
CA GLU A 592 -28.97 21.01 -22.78
C GLU A 592 -28.42 20.01 -21.77
N TRP A 593 -27.48 19.17 -22.21
CA TRP A 593 -26.65 18.40 -21.29
C TRP A 593 -25.62 19.28 -20.60
N GLN A 594 -25.51 19.08 -19.29
CA GLN A 594 -24.52 19.73 -18.43
C GLN A 594 -23.52 18.70 -17.94
N PHE A 595 -22.26 19.13 -17.83
CA PHE A 595 -21.14 18.33 -17.37
C PHE A 595 -20.44 19.03 -16.23
N ASP A 596 -20.12 18.27 -15.19
CA ASP A 596 -19.22 18.74 -14.14
C ASP A 596 -18.21 17.66 -13.79
N TYR A 597 -17.00 18.09 -13.43
CA TYR A 597 -15.87 17.22 -13.23
C TYR A 597 -15.13 17.58 -11.94
N ALA A 598 -14.87 16.57 -11.13
CA ALA A 598 -14.05 16.66 -9.93
C ALA A 598 -12.93 15.61 -9.96
N THR A 599 -11.89 15.84 -9.15
CA THR A 599 -10.84 14.84 -8.90
C THR A 599 -10.83 14.42 -7.45
N CYS A 600 -10.52 13.16 -7.21
CA CYS A 600 -10.20 12.63 -5.89
C CYS A 600 -8.74 12.22 -5.88
N ALA A 601 -7.90 12.99 -5.17
CA ALA A 601 -6.47 12.70 -5.05
C ALA A 601 -6.27 11.47 -4.17
N LEU A 602 -5.59 10.46 -4.69
CA LEU A 602 -5.35 9.20 -4.00
C LEU A 602 -3.96 9.22 -3.36
N ARG A 603 -3.79 8.43 -2.30
CA ARG A 603 -2.49 8.32 -1.62
C ARG A 603 -1.53 7.47 -2.44
N LYS A 604 -0.29 7.93 -2.63
CA LYS A 604 0.79 7.19 -3.32
C LYS A 604 0.92 5.73 -2.88
N GLN A 605 1.29 4.86 -3.81
CA GLN A 605 1.46 3.41 -3.64
C GLN A 605 2.33 3.02 -2.42
N HIS A 606 3.41 3.75 -2.11
CA HIS A 606 4.27 3.44 -0.96
C HIS A 606 3.55 3.55 0.39
N ILE A 607 2.54 4.42 0.50
CA ILE A 607 1.72 4.53 1.70
C ILE A 607 0.86 3.28 1.86
N TRP A 608 0.25 2.80 0.77
CA TRP A 608 -0.49 1.54 0.76
C TRP A 608 0.38 0.36 1.22
N TRP A 609 1.62 0.27 0.72
CA TRP A 609 2.60 -0.72 1.17
C TRP A 609 2.93 -0.60 2.66
N ALA A 610 3.23 0.60 3.14
CA ALA A 610 3.59 0.82 4.55
C ALA A 610 2.48 0.36 5.51
N VAL A 611 1.22 0.63 5.18
CA VAL A 611 0.06 0.19 5.96
C VAL A 611 -0.05 -1.35 5.97
N HIS A 612 0.02 -2.00 4.82
CA HIS A 612 -0.12 -3.46 4.75
C HIS A 612 1.08 -4.21 5.33
N VAL A 613 2.29 -3.65 5.24
CA VAL A 613 3.47 -4.19 5.93
C VAL A 613 3.29 -4.08 7.45
N LEU A 614 2.78 -2.95 7.95
CA LEU A 614 2.44 -2.80 9.36
C LEU A 614 1.39 -3.81 9.80
N ASP A 615 0.35 -4.05 8.99
CA ASP A 615 -0.68 -5.06 9.26
C ASP A 615 -0.08 -6.47 9.35
N ILE A 616 0.76 -6.85 8.38
CA ILE A 616 1.45 -8.15 8.37
C ILE A 616 2.33 -8.32 9.61
N VAL A 617 3.16 -7.32 9.93
CA VAL A 617 4.03 -7.35 11.11
C VAL A 617 3.20 -7.49 12.40
N THR A 618 2.09 -6.77 12.48
CA THR A 618 1.16 -6.83 13.62
C THR A 618 0.55 -8.22 13.76
N ILE A 619 0.07 -8.82 12.65
CA ILE A 619 -0.51 -10.17 12.64
C ILE A 619 0.53 -11.22 13.04
N VAL A 620 1.75 -11.14 12.51
CA VAL A 620 2.84 -12.07 12.85
C VAL A 620 3.17 -11.97 14.34
N LEU A 621 3.27 -10.75 14.88
CA LEU A 621 3.53 -10.53 16.30
C LEU A 621 2.37 -11.03 17.17
N LEU A 622 1.12 -10.80 16.75
CA LEU A 622 -0.08 -11.29 17.44
C LEU A 622 -0.08 -12.81 17.56
N ASN A 623 0.23 -13.51 16.46
CA ASN A 623 0.34 -14.97 16.45
C ASN A 623 1.50 -15.45 17.36
N TYR A 624 2.65 -14.78 17.31
CA TYR A 624 3.79 -15.11 18.17
C TYR A 624 3.49 -14.93 19.66
N VAL A 625 2.86 -13.82 20.05
CA VAL A 625 2.45 -13.54 21.43
C VAL A 625 1.40 -14.57 21.89
N GLY A 626 0.37 -14.81 21.07
CA GLY A 626 -0.68 -15.80 21.36
C GLY A 626 -0.12 -17.20 21.58
N TRP A 627 0.82 -17.63 20.73
CA TRP A 627 1.51 -18.92 20.87
C TRP A 627 2.30 -19.04 22.18
N ASN A 628 3.02 -17.98 22.58
CA ASN A 628 3.79 -17.99 23.82
C ASN A 628 2.90 -17.98 25.08
N ILE A 629 1.75 -17.28 25.03
CA ILE A 629 0.76 -17.31 26.11
C ILE A 629 0.18 -18.72 26.25
N PHE A 630 -0.23 -19.35 25.14
CA PHE A 630 -0.77 -20.71 25.13
C PHE A 630 0.23 -21.74 25.68
N ARG A 631 1.52 -21.59 25.38
CA ARG A 631 2.58 -22.49 25.88
C ARG A 631 2.91 -22.27 27.37
N SER A 632 2.67 -21.08 27.90
CA SER A 632 2.99 -20.71 29.28
C SER A 632 1.83 -20.94 30.26
N THR A 633 0.60 -21.13 29.79
CA THR A 633 -0.51 -21.61 30.63
C THR A 633 -0.25 -23.06 31.03
N PRO A 634 -0.07 -23.37 32.34
CA PRO A 634 0.08 -24.75 32.77
C PRO A 634 -1.22 -25.50 32.48
N ASN A 635 -1.10 -26.66 31.82
CA ASN A 635 -2.20 -27.63 31.74
C ASN A 635 -2.78 -27.81 33.15
N GLY A 636 -4.07 -27.51 33.31
CA GLY A 636 -4.78 -27.70 34.57
C GLY A 636 -4.63 -29.13 35.10
N PRO A 637 -4.90 -29.35 36.40
CA PRO A 637 -4.72 -30.66 37.02
C PRO A 637 -5.53 -31.69 36.24
N LYS A 638 -4.86 -32.77 35.80
CA LYS A 638 -5.53 -33.95 35.27
C LYS A 638 -6.57 -34.42 36.30
N PRO A 639 -7.81 -34.73 35.89
CA PRO A 639 -8.82 -35.24 36.81
C PRO A 639 -8.30 -36.50 37.50
N GLY A 640 -8.51 -36.54 38.82
CA GLY A 640 -7.80 -37.39 39.76
C GLY A 640 -7.92 -38.89 39.49
N THR A 641 -6.82 -39.58 39.75
CA THR A 641 -6.85 -40.97 40.18
C THR A 641 -7.47 -41.02 41.57
N GLU A 642 -8.77 -41.25 41.61
CA GLU A 642 -9.48 -41.69 42.80
C GLU A 642 -8.94 -43.08 43.16
N LYS A 643 -7.96 -43.13 44.06
CA LYS A 643 -7.59 -44.39 44.73
C LYS A 643 -8.69 -44.69 45.74
N GLU A 644 -9.58 -45.55 45.31
CA GLU A 644 -10.45 -46.36 46.16
C GLU A 644 -9.62 -46.95 47.30
N LYS A 645 -9.85 -46.44 48.52
CA LYS A 645 -9.43 -47.10 49.75
C LYS A 645 -10.58 -47.97 50.21
N THR A 646 -10.46 -49.27 49.94
CA THR A 646 -11.17 -50.32 50.65
C THR A 646 -10.14 -51.18 51.40
N LEU A 647 -10.45 -51.38 52.69
CA LEU A 647 -9.74 -52.09 53.76
C LEU A 647 -8.64 -51.31 54.51
#